data_AF-A0A9W8NCQ2-F1
#
_entry.id   AF-A0A9W8NCQ2-F1
#
_cell.length_a   1.000
_cell.length_b   1.000
_cell.length_c   1.000
_cell.angle_alpha   90.00
_cell.angle_beta   90.00
_cell.angle_gamma   90.00
#
_symmetry.space_group_name_H-M   'P 1'
#
loop_
_entity.id
_entity.type
_entity.pdbx_description
1 polymer ?
#
loop_
_entity_poly.entity_id
_entity_poly.type
_entity_poly.pdbx_seq_one_letter_code
_entity_poly.pdbx_strand_id
1 'polypeptide(L)'
;MPLKPAVSAAARRTMKSAFDDIENTITPDDSRGFSVSTLEEVKKTALEIENQLAARQELRNMRRLMPLFQGLEHYSHIVEILCNGTPYLSWVWAPISLILRVASEYVEAFEHVIKGYSRISESLGRFRTLTKSFATNLDFQQTLAVFYSDILTFHKYAYQFVRRNGWRLLFLTSWGRFQRRFDNLVDDMKRHEQLIDLQANASHIAEAKEFREEIKVWKEDSLTRIDQLNEKESTKQYESIVTWFKVDESDQLGILDMISSESSKAPGNCSWALKNPKIKAWLQPTPDLSVLWLHGKPGSGKSVLTSEILKFMKASSKFIICHFCSQRYTSSLLYHQILRSFLLQLLRKNDELVAHVYKDCVLGRKPPTIQALEKLLLSLLKVSSSEPRNIKYVWIVLDGLNECEPSQQTGVMAFLNQLSAKTASEGDTVCKVLVSSRHSPTIAKRFRIAGIISLSDERKSVHLAIMQYVSRRLQMLHDKLRQLQLSQKDIEGLARVITNKADGMFLYARLVLDYLASNIFYSGDEMKSSVSELPEELSEFYQKILTQTLVRLDSRSVERLKSIFGWIAFSKRPLKRMELLSALSFASGNATITNLVPSYVLDVCGPLVEERPDTTLAFIHVSVKEFLQSATSIFRITREETVVGMCVSTITCLLSGFRYLFDDTKQAGAVRIVKGIHGLHVYATEFWTEHLLNCASVGGLNDSECLIELANTLANKLEKYTNVFTEERPVLDDGSKDQRLEALKEHPLISKQVEASLRARCLKRLEYKILKEIGENTPKSSHHSQDSYRPPYSSEGDGISAMLSSYQDTAAFLLQQDHFPGVSSTELEMWKGQFRTSAFTCRLGFCPRTTEGFLSEDLRRRHEMAHTQLAICTIPECQYPPFPTARALNSHMNKCHLYKPARRPIRSSESQSARHQGNTSSKKPLEMQSFKHTQINGQAGGIKVGADIVKRNNGSRKEANKQKRTDNLEFEMANEENAIDDGIRTDHTTFPKRETMRYRACTIQHCPEDFENNDASEIHKHYWGWHHADNIARCADDNCQALFADDQCLENHYLECHTALFCTLCPKHASEQYQVDGEVMRHWMLTHIQNVKRWVCDDPCNINGGLLGLVPSVPFESCSSCASGKKYERSDDAVNHLRLSHFQSGNEVANSPTEQSDMLSHFVFEVWVYEVGAKIESHKPVENGTQTWYENESDEDE
;
A
#
# COMPACT_ATOMS: atom_id res chain seq x y z
N MET A 1 37.72 31.80 -50.00
CA MET A 1 37.31 30.70 -49.10
C MET A 1 36.10 31.19 -48.31
N PRO A 2 34.94 30.52 -48.35
CA PRO A 2 33.82 30.90 -47.50
C PRO A 2 34.20 30.60 -46.03
N LEU A 3 34.01 31.59 -45.15
CA LEU A 3 34.16 31.40 -43.71
C LEU A 3 33.16 30.32 -43.24
N LYS A 4 33.64 29.36 -42.42
CA LYS A 4 32.76 28.37 -41.79
C LYS A 4 31.63 29.10 -41.04
N PRO A 5 30.36 28.63 -41.15
CA PRO A 5 29.23 29.30 -40.51
C PRO A 5 29.43 29.42 -38.99
N ALA A 6 28.99 30.53 -38.40
CA ALA A 6 29.06 30.75 -36.97
C ALA A 6 28.19 29.71 -36.24
N VAL A 7 28.80 28.97 -35.29
CA VAL A 7 28.14 27.89 -34.55
C VAL A 7 27.69 28.40 -33.17
N SER A 8 26.41 28.24 -32.85
CA SER A 8 25.79 28.57 -31.57
C SER A 8 26.53 27.94 -30.39
N ALA A 9 26.87 28.77 -29.40
CA ALA A 9 27.52 28.32 -28.17
C ALA A 9 26.54 27.59 -27.21
N ALA A 10 25.25 27.88 -27.30
CA ALA A 10 24.21 27.18 -26.55
C ALA A 10 23.98 25.77 -27.10
N ALA A 11 23.96 25.64 -28.43
CA ALA A 11 23.76 24.36 -29.12
C ALA A 11 24.90 23.38 -28.78
N ARG A 12 26.15 23.86 -28.85
CA ARG A 12 27.34 23.08 -28.47
C ARG A 12 27.32 22.63 -27.00
N ARG A 13 26.87 23.49 -26.08
CA ARG A 13 26.73 23.13 -24.66
C ARG A 13 25.67 22.04 -24.46
N THR A 14 24.54 22.14 -25.16
CA THR A 14 23.44 21.16 -25.10
C THR A 14 23.91 19.79 -25.60
N MET A 15 24.56 19.74 -26.78
CA MET A 15 25.10 18.48 -27.32
C MET A 15 26.16 17.87 -26.41
N LYS A 16 27.10 18.68 -25.91
CA LYS A 16 28.13 18.20 -24.99
C LYS A 16 27.51 17.62 -23.72
N SER A 17 26.54 18.31 -23.12
CA SER A 17 25.85 17.82 -21.92
C SER A 17 25.15 16.48 -22.16
N ALA A 18 24.47 16.32 -23.30
CA ALA A 18 23.79 15.08 -23.65
C ALA A 18 24.78 13.93 -23.92
N PHE A 19 25.90 14.24 -24.58
CA PHE A 19 26.99 13.31 -24.81
C PHE A 19 27.64 12.85 -23.50
N ASP A 20 28.03 13.80 -22.65
CA ASP A 20 28.64 13.53 -21.35
C ASP A 20 27.69 12.67 -20.48
N ASP A 21 26.37 12.90 -20.55
CA ASP A 21 25.37 12.13 -19.80
C ASP A 21 25.26 10.66 -20.27
N ILE A 22 25.20 10.40 -21.58
CA ILE A 22 25.14 9.02 -22.08
C ILE A 22 26.49 8.29 -21.95
N GLU A 23 27.61 8.98 -22.16
CA GLU A 23 28.96 8.41 -21.99
C GLU A 23 29.22 8.03 -20.52
N ASN A 24 28.70 8.81 -19.57
CA ASN A 24 28.76 8.47 -18.16
C ASN A 24 27.84 7.29 -17.79
N THR A 25 26.78 7.06 -18.55
CA THR A 25 25.81 5.98 -18.29
C THR A 25 26.28 4.62 -18.84
N ILE A 26 26.85 4.60 -20.06
CA ILE A 26 27.29 3.36 -20.72
C ILE A 26 28.59 2.85 -20.08
N THR A 27 28.68 1.53 -19.85
CA THR A 27 29.91 0.94 -19.29
C THR A 27 31.07 1.05 -20.29
N PRO A 28 32.33 1.20 -19.82
CA PRO A 28 33.48 1.30 -20.72
C PRO A 28 33.61 0.10 -21.67
N ASP A 29 33.16 -1.07 -21.25
CA ASP A 29 33.15 -2.29 -22.05
C ASP A 29 32.16 -2.25 -23.20
N ASP A 30 30.98 -1.68 -22.97
CA ASP A 30 29.92 -1.59 -23.96
C ASP A 30 30.17 -0.48 -24.99
N SER A 31 30.83 0.61 -24.58
CA SER A 31 31.19 1.70 -25.49
C SER A 31 32.45 1.42 -26.32
N ARG A 32 33.12 0.26 -26.14
CA ARG A 32 34.30 -0.10 -26.93
C ARG A 32 33.95 -0.14 -28.43
N GLY A 33 34.61 0.72 -29.20
CA GLY A 33 34.42 0.81 -30.65
C GLY A 33 33.28 1.74 -31.09
N PHE A 34 32.55 2.38 -30.18
CA PHE A 34 31.50 3.34 -30.54
C PHE A 34 32.05 4.53 -31.33
N SER A 35 33.28 4.97 -31.03
CA SER A 35 33.93 6.09 -31.74
C SER A 35 34.28 5.79 -33.20
N VAL A 36 34.33 4.50 -33.60
CA VAL A 36 34.70 4.05 -34.95
C VAL A 36 33.49 3.51 -35.71
N SER A 37 32.35 3.29 -35.02
CA SER A 37 31.17 2.67 -35.61
C SER A 37 30.55 3.54 -36.70
N THR A 38 30.26 2.93 -37.85
CA THR A 38 29.57 3.59 -38.97
C THR A 38 28.11 3.17 -39.06
N LEU A 39 27.27 4.02 -39.68
CA LEU A 39 25.85 3.70 -39.88
C LEU A 39 25.64 2.41 -40.70
N GLU A 40 26.53 2.11 -41.64
CA GLU A 40 26.50 0.86 -42.43
C GLU A 40 26.75 -0.39 -41.57
N GLU A 41 27.63 -0.30 -40.57
CA GLU A 41 27.83 -1.40 -39.62
C GLU A 41 26.60 -1.63 -38.73
N VAL A 42 25.86 -0.58 -38.40
CA VAL A 42 24.59 -0.68 -37.66
C VAL A 42 23.53 -1.39 -38.52
N LYS A 43 23.41 -1.03 -39.81
CA LYS A 43 22.52 -1.71 -40.77
C LYS A 43 22.88 -3.20 -40.90
N LYS A 44 24.18 -3.52 -41.02
CA LYS A 44 24.66 -4.91 -41.05
C LYS A 44 24.31 -5.67 -39.76
N THR A 45 24.49 -5.04 -38.60
CA THR A 45 24.15 -5.65 -37.31
C THR A 45 22.65 -5.95 -37.20
N ALA A 46 21.79 -5.03 -37.68
CA ALA A 46 20.35 -5.24 -37.71
C ALA A 46 19.95 -6.44 -38.59
N LEU A 47 20.59 -6.61 -39.76
CA LEU A 47 20.41 -7.78 -40.65
C LEU A 47 20.89 -9.08 -39.99
N GLU A 48 22.02 -9.06 -39.29
CA GLU A 48 22.52 -10.22 -38.54
C GLU A 48 21.52 -10.65 -37.45
N ILE A 49 20.94 -9.68 -36.73
CA ILE A 49 19.90 -9.95 -35.73
C ILE A 49 18.63 -10.52 -36.39
N GLU A 50 18.22 -10.02 -37.55
CA GLU A 50 17.07 -10.56 -38.31
C GLU A 50 17.30 -12.04 -38.67
N ASN A 51 18.48 -12.37 -39.16
CA ASN A 51 18.85 -13.74 -39.50
C ASN A 51 18.87 -14.66 -38.27
N GLN A 52 19.36 -14.15 -37.12
CA GLN A 52 19.34 -14.90 -35.86
C GLN A 52 17.92 -15.16 -35.35
N LEU A 53 17.04 -14.15 -35.40
CA LEU A 53 15.63 -14.30 -35.05
C LEU A 53 14.89 -15.24 -36.01
N ALA A 54 15.23 -15.21 -37.31
CA ALA A 54 14.72 -16.15 -38.30
C ALA A 54 15.09 -17.60 -37.97
N ALA A 55 16.35 -17.84 -37.60
CA ALA A 55 16.82 -19.15 -37.17
C ALA A 55 16.09 -19.66 -35.92
N ARG A 56 15.62 -18.76 -35.05
CA ARG A 56 14.82 -19.07 -33.85
C ARG A 56 13.31 -19.16 -34.11
N GLN A 57 12.85 -18.95 -35.35
CA GLN A 57 11.43 -18.83 -35.73
C GLN A 57 10.69 -17.66 -35.05
N GLU A 58 11.40 -16.59 -34.72
CA GLU A 58 10.89 -15.40 -34.01
C GLU A 58 11.05 -14.13 -34.85
N LEU A 59 10.86 -14.21 -36.18
CA LEU A 59 10.96 -13.06 -37.08
C LEU A 59 10.12 -11.88 -36.58
N ARG A 60 10.73 -10.70 -36.60
CA ARG A 60 10.11 -9.40 -36.33
C ARG A 60 10.53 -8.50 -37.47
N ASN A 61 9.58 -7.99 -38.24
CA ASN A 61 9.78 -7.25 -39.50
C ASN A 61 10.80 -6.09 -39.36
N MET A 62 12.10 -6.38 -39.52
CA MET A 62 13.20 -5.43 -39.28
C MET A 62 13.23 -4.31 -40.32
N ARG A 63 12.52 -4.46 -41.44
CA ARG A 63 12.33 -3.40 -42.45
C ARG A 63 11.74 -2.11 -41.85
N ARG A 64 11.06 -2.21 -40.71
CA ARG A 64 10.55 -1.07 -39.93
C ARG A 64 11.63 -0.13 -39.39
N LEU A 65 12.90 -0.55 -39.35
CA LEU A 65 14.04 0.30 -38.97
C LEU A 65 14.66 1.03 -40.17
N MET A 66 14.30 0.69 -41.42
CA MET A 66 14.83 1.37 -42.60
C MET A 66 14.54 2.88 -42.62
N PRO A 67 13.32 3.35 -42.27
CA PRO A 67 13.06 4.79 -42.18
C PRO A 67 13.93 5.48 -41.13
N LEU A 68 14.24 4.81 -40.01
CA LEU A 68 15.14 5.33 -38.99
C LEU A 68 16.54 5.56 -39.55
N PHE A 69 17.13 4.54 -40.20
CA PHE A 69 18.49 4.65 -40.72
C PHE A 69 18.59 5.71 -41.83
N GLN A 70 17.59 5.81 -42.70
CA GLN A 70 17.53 6.86 -43.73
C GLN A 70 17.39 8.27 -43.09
N GLY A 71 16.54 8.40 -42.07
CA GLY A 71 16.37 9.66 -41.33
C GLY A 71 17.65 10.09 -40.60
N LEU A 72 18.33 9.13 -39.95
CA LEU A 72 19.62 9.37 -39.27
C LEU A 72 20.73 9.77 -40.24
N GLU A 73 20.75 9.20 -41.44
CA GLU A 73 21.70 9.57 -42.49
C GLU A 73 21.54 11.05 -42.88
N HIS A 74 20.31 11.51 -43.12
CA HIS A 74 20.01 12.91 -43.41
C HIS A 74 20.31 13.84 -42.22
N TYR A 75 19.97 13.42 -41.01
CA TYR A 75 20.22 14.17 -39.79
C TYR A 75 21.73 14.34 -39.50
N SER A 76 22.53 13.30 -39.74
CA SER A 76 23.97 13.30 -39.50
C SER A 76 24.71 14.37 -40.31
N HIS A 77 24.32 14.57 -41.57
CA HIS A 77 24.89 15.57 -42.47
C HIS A 77 24.69 17.01 -41.96
N ILE A 78 23.59 17.27 -41.26
CA ILE A 78 23.24 18.60 -40.74
C ILE A 78 23.96 18.83 -39.40
N VAL A 79 23.98 17.82 -38.53
CA VAL A 79 24.60 17.89 -37.21
C VAL A 79 26.13 17.93 -37.28
N GLU A 80 26.75 17.42 -38.35
CA GLU A 80 28.20 17.49 -38.57
C GLU A 80 28.75 18.93 -38.49
N ILE A 81 27.95 19.92 -38.91
CA ILE A 81 28.27 21.35 -38.81
C ILE A 81 28.44 21.80 -37.35
N LEU A 82 27.64 21.23 -36.43
CA LEU A 82 27.69 21.51 -34.99
C LEU A 82 28.81 20.77 -34.26
N CYS A 83 29.20 19.59 -34.76
CA CYS A 83 30.23 18.74 -34.16
C CYS A 83 31.66 19.27 -34.38
N ASN A 84 31.93 19.99 -35.48
CA ASN A 84 33.27 20.53 -35.79
C ASN A 84 34.42 19.51 -35.61
N GLY A 85 34.18 18.24 -35.93
CA GLY A 85 35.14 17.15 -35.81
C GLY A 85 35.17 16.38 -34.47
N THR A 86 34.29 16.67 -33.50
CA THR A 86 34.11 15.78 -32.34
C THR A 86 33.29 14.54 -32.71
N PRO A 87 33.57 13.37 -32.12
CA PRO A 87 32.93 12.10 -32.47
C PRO A 87 31.50 11.95 -31.90
N TYR A 88 30.74 13.04 -31.77
CA TYR A 88 29.37 13.03 -31.24
C TYR A 88 28.37 12.29 -32.15
N LEU A 89 28.67 12.22 -33.45
CA LEU A 89 27.81 11.57 -34.43
C LEU A 89 27.73 10.05 -34.22
N SER A 90 28.84 9.41 -33.86
CA SER A 90 28.87 7.95 -33.75
C SER A 90 27.99 7.44 -32.59
N TRP A 91 27.78 8.27 -31.57
CA TRP A 91 26.91 7.98 -30.43
C TRP A 91 25.42 8.09 -30.72
N VAL A 92 25.04 8.60 -31.91
CA VAL A 92 23.65 8.60 -32.37
C VAL A 92 23.23 7.23 -32.87
N TRP A 93 24.14 6.41 -33.41
CA TRP A 93 23.78 5.14 -34.03
C TRP A 93 24.45 3.92 -33.39
N ALA A 94 25.63 4.05 -32.79
CA ALA A 94 26.30 2.93 -32.14
C ALA A 94 25.47 2.28 -31.00
N PRO A 95 24.78 3.06 -30.13
CA PRO A 95 23.92 2.48 -29.09
C PRO A 95 22.78 1.61 -29.64
N ILE A 96 22.27 1.91 -30.85
CA ILE A 96 21.17 1.19 -31.48
C ILE A 96 21.54 -0.28 -31.66
N SER A 97 22.74 -0.56 -32.20
CA SER A 97 23.26 -1.92 -32.36
C SER A 97 23.30 -2.69 -31.05
N LEU A 98 23.79 -2.04 -29.98
CA LEU A 98 23.91 -2.66 -28.67
C LEU A 98 22.54 -2.96 -28.06
N ILE A 99 21.64 -1.97 -28.04
CA ILE A 99 20.30 -2.10 -27.47
C ILE A 99 19.53 -3.19 -28.22
N LEU A 100 19.58 -3.21 -29.55
CA LEU A 100 18.92 -4.24 -30.36
C LEU A 100 19.50 -5.63 -30.11
N ARG A 101 20.83 -5.75 -30.00
CA ARG A 101 21.50 -7.04 -29.75
C ARG A 101 21.15 -7.61 -28.37
N VAL A 102 21.01 -6.77 -27.35
CA VAL A 102 20.62 -7.21 -26.00
C VAL A 102 19.12 -7.50 -25.94
N ALA A 103 18.29 -6.65 -26.55
CA ALA A 103 16.85 -6.83 -26.56
C ALA A 103 16.40 -8.05 -27.38
N SER A 104 17.14 -8.46 -28.42
CA SER A 104 16.79 -9.61 -29.27
C SER A 104 16.81 -10.96 -28.53
N GLU A 105 17.38 -11.01 -27.32
CA GLU A 105 17.26 -12.17 -26.43
C GLU A 105 15.87 -12.31 -25.80
N TYR A 106 15.04 -11.26 -25.86
CA TYR A 106 13.67 -11.26 -25.34
C TYR A 106 12.72 -10.54 -26.32
N VAL A 107 12.01 -11.34 -27.11
CA VAL A 107 11.28 -10.89 -28.30
C VAL A 107 10.25 -9.78 -28.03
N GLU A 108 9.54 -9.82 -26.89
CA GLU A 108 8.58 -8.77 -26.55
C GLU A 108 9.27 -7.43 -26.29
N ALA A 109 10.43 -7.44 -25.60
CA ALA A 109 11.23 -6.22 -25.39
C ALA A 109 11.76 -5.69 -26.71
N PHE A 110 12.25 -6.59 -27.57
CA PHE A 110 12.74 -6.25 -28.89
C PHE A 110 11.68 -5.54 -29.74
N GLU A 111 10.47 -6.07 -29.78
CA GLU A 111 9.35 -5.49 -30.53
C GLU A 111 8.98 -4.09 -30.03
N HIS A 112 9.00 -3.91 -28.71
CA HIS A 112 8.73 -2.64 -28.05
C HIS A 112 9.82 -1.59 -28.32
N VAL A 113 11.10 -1.98 -28.27
CA VAL A 113 12.24 -1.14 -28.64
C VAL A 113 12.16 -0.74 -30.12
N ILE A 114 11.84 -1.67 -31.02
CA ILE A 114 11.64 -1.38 -32.45
C ILE A 114 10.49 -0.40 -32.65
N LYS A 115 9.37 -0.60 -31.97
CA LYS A 115 8.24 0.35 -32.02
C LYS A 115 8.68 1.75 -31.58
N GLY A 116 9.57 1.83 -30.59
CA GLY A 116 10.11 3.10 -30.15
C GLY A 116 10.98 3.78 -31.22
N TYR A 117 11.90 3.03 -31.81
CA TYR A 117 12.72 3.51 -32.92
C TYR A 117 11.89 3.89 -34.17
N SER A 118 10.82 3.15 -34.50
CA SER A 118 9.93 3.52 -35.60
C SER A 118 9.28 4.89 -35.38
N ARG A 119 8.89 5.22 -34.14
CA ARG A 119 8.33 6.54 -33.82
C ARG A 119 9.36 7.66 -33.94
N ILE A 120 10.60 7.42 -33.48
CA ILE A 120 11.72 8.36 -33.67
C ILE A 120 11.95 8.64 -35.17
N SER A 121 11.80 7.61 -36.00
CA SER A 121 11.98 7.73 -37.45
C SER A 121 10.95 8.62 -38.14
N GLU A 122 9.72 8.68 -37.63
CA GLU A 122 8.66 9.55 -38.16
C GLU A 122 9.11 11.02 -38.09
N SER A 123 9.65 11.43 -36.93
CA SER A 123 10.15 12.79 -36.73
C SER A 123 11.44 13.10 -37.47
N LEU A 124 12.28 12.09 -37.75
CA LEU A 124 13.51 12.28 -38.54
C LEU A 124 13.24 12.52 -40.04
N GLY A 125 12.09 12.09 -40.56
CA GLY A 125 11.77 12.18 -41.99
C GLY A 125 11.73 13.61 -42.55
N ARG A 126 11.40 14.61 -41.72
CA ARG A 126 11.26 16.03 -42.14
C ARG A 126 12.60 16.73 -42.39
N PHE A 127 13.68 16.30 -41.74
CA PHE A 127 15.01 16.89 -41.95
C PHE A 127 15.54 16.72 -43.38
N ARG A 128 14.99 15.77 -44.14
CA ARG A 128 15.26 15.57 -45.56
C ARG A 128 14.88 16.79 -46.41
N THR A 129 13.87 17.56 -46.01
CA THR A 129 13.34 18.70 -46.77
C THR A 129 14.00 20.02 -46.35
N LEU A 130 14.56 20.07 -45.13
CA LEU A 130 15.04 21.29 -44.47
C LEU A 130 16.55 21.59 -44.67
N THR A 131 17.21 20.82 -45.53
CA THR A 131 18.69 20.73 -45.60
C THR A 131 19.38 21.91 -46.30
N LYS A 132 18.69 22.65 -47.19
CA LYS A 132 19.34 23.59 -48.12
C LYS A 132 19.29 25.07 -47.73
N SER A 133 18.52 25.48 -46.71
CA SER A 133 18.19 26.90 -46.48
C SER A 133 18.58 27.51 -45.13
N PHE A 134 18.97 26.73 -44.10
CA PHE A 134 19.02 27.27 -42.73
C PHE A 134 20.25 26.91 -41.86
N ALA A 135 21.34 26.39 -42.44
CA ALA A 135 22.57 26.04 -41.69
C ALA A 135 23.23 27.20 -40.92
N THR A 136 22.89 28.45 -41.27
CA THR A 136 23.40 29.68 -40.65
C THR A 136 22.56 30.24 -39.49
N ASN A 137 21.35 29.70 -39.24
CA ASN A 137 20.46 30.23 -38.19
C ASN A 137 20.81 29.63 -36.81
N LEU A 138 21.21 30.48 -35.85
CA LEU A 138 21.63 30.08 -34.50
C LEU A 138 20.52 29.43 -33.67
N ASP A 139 19.27 29.81 -33.91
CA ASP A 139 18.09 29.26 -33.24
C ASP A 139 17.77 27.85 -33.74
N PHE A 140 17.86 27.66 -35.06
CA PHE A 140 17.71 26.35 -35.69
C PHE A 140 18.80 25.37 -35.22
N GLN A 141 20.03 25.86 -35.10
CA GLN A 141 21.14 25.10 -34.51
C GLN A 141 20.85 24.66 -33.06
N GLN A 142 20.18 25.50 -32.25
CA GLN A 142 19.76 25.13 -30.89
C GLN A 142 18.69 24.03 -30.91
N THR A 143 17.68 24.13 -31.77
CA THR A 143 16.63 23.11 -31.87
C THR A 143 17.17 21.76 -32.36
N LEU A 144 18.14 21.76 -33.29
CA LEU A 144 18.86 20.54 -33.70
C LEU A 144 19.61 19.89 -32.53
N ALA A 145 20.25 20.69 -31.68
CA ALA A 145 20.98 20.20 -30.50
C ALA A 145 20.03 19.64 -29.42
N VAL A 146 18.83 20.21 -29.26
CA VAL A 146 17.79 19.66 -28.37
C VAL A 146 17.30 18.32 -28.91
N PHE A 147 17.04 18.21 -30.21
CA PHE A 147 16.65 16.93 -30.83
C PHE A 147 17.74 15.86 -30.70
N TYR A 148 19.02 16.24 -30.79
CA TYR A 148 20.16 15.36 -30.48
C TYR A 148 20.10 14.86 -29.04
N SER A 149 19.83 15.77 -28.10
CA SER A 149 19.66 15.46 -26.69
C SER A 149 18.52 14.47 -26.46
N ASP A 150 17.39 14.62 -27.14
CA ASP A 150 16.24 13.70 -27.02
C ASP A 150 16.59 12.29 -27.51
N ILE A 151 17.31 12.16 -28.64
CA ILE A 151 17.78 10.86 -29.15
C ILE A 151 18.73 10.19 -28.16
N LEU A 152 19.70 10.93 -27.62
CA LEU A 152 20.62 10.36 -26.63
C LEU A 152 19.93 10.02 -25.31
N THR A 153 18.94 10.82 -24.90
CA THR A 153 18.10 10.55 -23.73
C THR A 153 17.32 9.25 -23.91
N PHE A 154 16.79 9.00 -25.12
CA PHE A 154 16.17 7.72 -25.45
C PHE A 154 17.17 6.57 -25.31
N HIS A 155 18.35 6.68 -25.92
CA HIS A 155 19.38 5.65 -25.83
C HIS A 155 19.82 5.39 -24.39
N LYS A 156 19.96 6.44 -23.57
CA LYS A 156 20.28 6.34 -22.15
C LYS A 156 19.25 5.47 -21.43
N TYR A 157 17.96 5.80 -21.51
CA TYR A 157 16.92 5.04 -20.83
C TYR A 157 16.77 3.61 -21.38
N ALA A 158 16.87 3.44 -22.69
CA ALA A 158 16.81 2.12 -23.33
C ALA A 158 18.02 1.24 -22.92
N TYR A 159 19.21 1.82 -22.86
CA TYR A 159 20.44 1.15 -22.40
C TYR A 159 20.33 0.75 -20.92
N GLN A 160 19.97 1.69 -20.04
CA GLN A 160 19.75 1.41 -18.61
C GLN A 160 18.74 0.28 -18.43
N PHE A 161 17.66 0.30 -19.21
CA PHE A 161 16.64 -0.76 -19.16
C PHE A 161 17.20 -2.12 -19.55
N VAL A 162 17.85 -2.26 -20.71
CA VAL A 162 18.30 -3.58 -21.23
C VAL A 162 19.58 -4.10 -20.56
N ARG A 163 20.38 -3.23 -19.93
CA ARG A 163 21.64 -3.62 -19.26
C ARG A 163 21.53 -3.72 -17.74
N ARG A 164 20.44 -3.27 -17.15
CA ARG A 164 20.20 -3.45 -15.71
C ARG A 164 20.18 -4.92 -15.33
N ASN A 165 20.76 -5.23 -14.18
CA ASN A 165 20.73 -6.58 -13.63
C ASN A 165 19.30 -7.06 -13.37
N GLY A 166 18.97 -8.21 -14.00
CA GLY A 166 17.63 -8.81 -13.94
C GLY A 166 16.52 -7.99 -14.60
N TRP A 167 16.85 -7.16 -15.61
CA TRP A 167 15.86 -6.45 -16.43
C TRP A 167 14.75 -7.36 -16.98
N ARG A 168 15.07 -8.62 -17.33
CA ARG A 168 14.09 -9.61 -17.79
C ARG A 168 13.00 -9.89 -16.75
N LEU A 169 13.37 -9.91 -15.47
CA LEU A 169 12.43 -10.13 -14.37
C LEU A 169 11.49 -8.92 -14.19
N LEU A 170 12.01 -7.72 -14.43
CA LEU A 170 11.27 -6.46 -14.28
C LEU A 170 10.57 -6.03 -15.57
N PHE A 171 10.84 -6.66 -16.72
CA PHE A 171 10.33 -6.23 -18.02
C PHE A 171 8.80 -6.02 -18.02
N LEU A 172 8.05 -7.04 -17.61
CA LEU A 172 6.58 -7.01 -17.63
C LEU A 172 5.93 -6.05 -16.62
N THR A 173 6.69 -5.45 -15.70
CA THR A 173 6.19 -4.55 -14.64
C THR A 173 6.75 -3.14 -14.79
N SER A 174 8.03 -3.01 -15.11
CA SER A 174 8.70 -1.73 -15.35
C SER A 174 8.45 -1.19 -16.76
N TRP A 175 8.11 -2.03 -17.75
CA TRP A 175 7.82 -1.55 -19.11
C TRP A 175 6.66 -0.56 -19.13
N GLY A 176 5.60 -0.76 -18.34
CA GLY A 176 4.48 0.19 -18.30
C GLY A 176 4.92 1.60 -17.88
N ARG A 177 5.86 1.71 -16.94
CA ARG A 177 6.40 3.01 -16.49
C ARG A 177 7.43 3.58 -17.45
N PHE A 178 8.29 2.74 -18.02
CA PHE A 178 9.17 3.12 -19.12
C PHE A 178 8.36 3.63 -20.32
N GLN A 179 7.29 2.95 -20.69
CA GLN A 179 6.41 3.29 -21.81
C GLN A 179 5.81 4.68 -21.62
N ARG A 180 5.34 5.04 -20.42
CA ARG A 180 4.84 6.39 -20.12
C ARG A 180 5.93 7.46 -20.33
N ARG A 181 7.14 7.23 -19.81
CA ARG A 181 8.29 8.14 -20.03
C ARG A 181 8.71 8.21 -21.50
N PHE A 182 8.63 7.09 -22.20
CA PHE A 182 8.95 6.98 -23.61
C PHE A 182 7.92 7.69 -24.49
N ASP A 183 6.62 7.53 -24.20
CA ASP A 183 5.55 8.22 -24.91
C ASP A 183 5.70 9.73 -24.75
N ASN A 184 6.00 10.21 -23.54
CA ASN A 184 6.34 11.63 -23.31
C ASN A 184 7.55 12.10 -24.12
N LEU A 185 8.62 11.30 -24.20
CA LEU A 185 9.80 11.67 -25.00
C LEU A 185 9.47 11.76 -26.50
N VAL A 186 8.61 10.87 -27.00
CA VAL A 186 8.14 10.93 -28.39
C VAL A 186 7.27 12.16 -28.63
N ASP A 187 6.41 12.52 -27.67
CA ASP A 187 5.58 13.71 -27.76
C ASP A 187 6.44 14.99 -27.70
N ASP A 188 7.50 15.02 -26.87
CA ASP A 188 8.54 16.06 -26.88
C ASP A 188 9.16 16.19 -28.28
N MET A 189 9.59 15.08 -28.88
CA MET A 189 10.21 15.08 -30.21
C MET A 189 9.26 15.58 -31.30
N LYS A 190 7.96 15.27 -31.22
CA LYS A 190 6.94 15.80 -32.15
C LYS A 190 6.72 17.29 -32.00
N ARG A 191 6.73 17.82 -30.77
CA ARG A 191 6.66 19.28 -30.56
C ARG A 191 7.92 19.97 -31.05
N HIS A 192 9.09 19.38 -30.82
CA HIS A 192 10.33 19.89 -31.41
C HIS A 192 10.31 19.85 -32.95
N GLU A 193 9.68 18.85 -33.56
CA GLU A 193 9.42 18.79 -35.01
C GLU A 193 8.52 19.96 -35.48
N GLN A 194 7.42 20.25 -34.78
CA GLN A 194 6.56 21.41 -35.09
C GLN A 194 7.30 22.74 -34.93
N LEU A 195 8.13 22.86 -33.90
CA LEU A 195 8.99 24.03 -33.69
C LEU A 195 9.99 24.21 -34.84
N ILE A 196 10.51 23.11 -35.37
CA ILE A 196 11.38 23.11 -36.55
C ILE A 196 10.62 23.64 -37.77
N ASP A 197 9.37 23.21 -37.99
CA ASP A 197 8.54 23.71 -39.09
C ASP A 197 8.23 25.21 -38.95
N LEU A 198 7.88 25.68 -37.73
CA LEU A 198 7.66 27.09 -37.42
C LEU A 198 8.91 27.94 -37.70
N GLN A 199 10.09 27.46 -37.29
CA GLN A 199 11.36 28.16 -37.54
C GLN A 199 11.78 28.13 -39.01
N ALA A 200 11.48 27.05 -39.74
CA ALA A 200 11.77 26.93 -41.16
C ALA A 200 10.93 27.88 -42.03
N ASN A 201 9.75 28.28 -41.55
CA ASN A 201 8.86 29.20 -42.25
C ASN A 201 9.19 30.70 -42.03
N ALA A 202 10.21 31.03 -41.24
CA ALA A 202 10.86 32.36 -41.07
C ALA A 202 9.99 33.58 -40.70
N SER A 203 8.66 33.49 -40.67
CA SER A 203 7.76 34.65 -40.50
C SER A 203 7.48 35.05 -39.04
N HIS A 204 7.74 34.18 -38.04
CA HIS A 204 7.26 34.38 -36.66
C HIS A 204 8.32 34.05 -35.59
N ILE A 205 9.35 34.89 -35.45
CA ILE A 205 10.40 34.72 -34.41
C ILE A 205 9.82 34.78 -32.98
N ALA A 206 8.79 35.60 -32.75
CA ALA A 206 8.12 35.70 -31.46
C ALA A 206 7.36 34.42 -31.08
N GLU A 207 6.53 33.90 -31.99
CA GLU A 207 5.80 32.64 -31.78
C GLU A 207 6.75 31.45 -31.59
N ALA A 208 7.85 31.40 -32.35
CA ALA A 208 8.87 30.35 -32.15
C ALA A 208 9.57 30.44 -30.78
N LYS A 209 9.65 31.63 -30.17
CA LYS A 209 10.20 31.83 -28.82
C LYS A 209 9.18 31.47 -27.73
N GLU A 210 7.92 31.85 -27.90
CA GLU A 210 6.81 31.47 -27.00
C GLU A 210 6.62 29.95 -26.99
N PHE A 211 6.57 29.32 -28.17
CA PHE A 211 6.43 27.87 -28.29
C PHE A 211 7.59 27.09 -27.64
N ARG A 212 8.81 27.64 -27.63
CA ARG A 212 9.94 27.03 -26.89
C ARG A 212 9.73 27.04 -25.39
N GLU A 213 9.15 28.11 -24.85
CA GLU A 213 8.91 28.20 -23.41
C GLU A 213 7.72 27.32 -23.01
N GLU A 214 6.68 27.27 -23.83
CA GLU A 214 5.57 26.32 -23.67
C GLU A 214 6.03 24.86 -23.66
N ILE A 215 6.93 24.46 -24.58
CA ILE A 215 7.48 23.09 -24.58
C ILE A 215 8.22 22.78 -23.27
N LYS A 216 9.00 23.72 -22.72
CA LYS A 216 9.70 23.50 -21.45
C LYS A 216 8.74 23.33 -20.28
N VAL A 217 7.77 24.24 -20.15
CA VAL A 217 6.76 24.19 -19.09
C VAL A 217 5.95 22.89 -19.20
N TRP A 218 5.50 22.55 -20.40
CA TRP A 218 4.78 21.30 -20.65
C TRP A 218 5.59 20.06 -20.28
N LYS A 219 6.89 20.06 -20.60
CA LYS A 219 7.81 18.95 -20.28
C LYS A 219 7.95 18.77 -18.78
N GLU A 220 8.13 19.85 -18.02
CA GLU A 220 8.20 19.84 -16.56
C GLU A 220 6.88 19.37 -15.93
N ASP A 221 5.74 19.90 -16.38
CA ASP A 221 4.41 19.53 -15.89
C ASP A 221 4.07 18.06 -16.19
N SER A 222 4.41 17.59 -17.40
CA SER A 222 4.10 16.22 -17.83
C SER A 222 4.95 15.19 -17.09
N LEU A 223 6.23 15.49 -16.84
CA LEU A 223 7.08 14.64 -15.99
C LEU A 223 6.53 14.57 -14.56
N THR A 224 6.16 15.72 -13.99
CA THR A 224 5.59 15.81 -12.64
C THR A 224 4.29 15.00 -12.54
N ARG A 225 3.39 15.12 -13.53
CA ARG A 225 2.14 14.36 -13.57
C ARG A 225 2.37 12.85 -13.66
N ILE A 226 3.35 12.40 -14.46
CA ILE A 226 3.71 10.98 -14.54
C ILE A 226 4.24 10.47 -13.21
N ASP A 227 5.11 11.24 -12.55
CA ASP A 227 5.69 10.83 -11.28
C ASP A 227 4.63 10.76 -10.18
N GLN A 228 3.71 11.73 -10.11
CA GLN A 228 2.55 11.68 -9.21
C GLN A 228 1.65 10.46 -9.46
N LEU A 229 1.39 10.10 -10.73
CA LEU A 229 0.60 8.90 -11.06
C LEU A 229 1.32 7.61 -10.66
N ASN A 230 2.63 7.53 -10.89
CA ASN A 230 3.44 6.39 -10.50
C ASN A 230 3.49 6.23 -8.98
N GLU A 231 3.61 7.34 -8.24
CA GLU A 231 3.63 7.35 -6.77
C GLU A 231 2.27 6.90 -6.19
N LYS A 232 1.15 7.42 -6.71
CA LYS A 232 -0.20 6.99 -6.32
C LYS A 232 -0.42 5.50 -6.58
N GLU A 233 0.02 5.00 -7.73
CA GLU A 233 -0.07 3.58 -8.08
C GLU A 233 0.82 2.71 -7.18
N SER A 234 2.05 3.15 -6.93
CA SER A 234 3.02 2.45 -6.07
C SER A 234 2.52 2.35 -4.63
N THR A 235 1.96 3.43 -4.08
CA THR A 235 1.43 3.46 -2.71
C THR A 235 0.34 2.41 -2.50
N LYS A 236 -0.64 2.33 -3.42
CA LYS A 236 -1.71 1.33 -3.37
C LYS A 236 -1.20 -0.11 -3.46
N GLN A 237 -0.21 -0.33 -4.34
CA GLN A 237 0.43 -1.64 -4.49
C GLN A 237 1.22 -2.01 -3.23
N TYR A 238 1.92 -1.05 -2.63
CA TYR A 238 2.68 -1.23 -1.40
C TYR A 238 1.77 -1.60 -0.23
N GLU A 239 0.66 -0.90 -0.03
CA GLU A 239 -0.35 -1.24 1.00
C GLU A 239 -0.90 -2.66 0.84
N SER A 240 -1.14 -3.09 -0.41
CA SER A 240 -1.56 -4.46 -0.71
C SER A 240 -0.48 -5.50 -0.35
N ILE A 241 0.79 -5.15 -0.54
CA ILE A 241 1.93 -6.01 -0.15
C ILE A 241 2.07 -6.08 1.38
N VAL A 242 1.95 -4.96 2.09
CA VAL A 242 1.95 -4.92 3.57
C VAL A 242 0.87 -5.84 4.12
N THR A 243 -0.34 -5.73 3.55
CA THR A 243 -1.49 -6.58 3.87
C THR A 243 -1.18 -8.05 3.62
N TRP A 244 -0.59 -8.39 2.47
CA TRP A 244 -0.18 -9.76 2.14
C TRP A 244 0.91 -10.32 3.06
N PHE A 245 1.88 -9.50 3.47
CA PHE A 245 2.92 -9.91 4.41
C PHE A 245 2.39 -10.10 5.85
N LYS A 246 1.22 -9.55 6.18
CA LYS A 246 0.63 -9.60 7.54
C LYS A 246 1.61 -9.09 8.59
N VAL A 247 2.28 -7.98 8.30
CA VAL A 247 3.24 -7.34 9.21
C VAL A 247 2.57 -6.16 9.89
N ASP A 248 2.80 -6.06 11.19
CA ASP A 248 2.57 -4.84 11.93
C ASP A 248 3.92 -4.16 12.19
N GLU A 249 4.10 -2.95 11.67
CA GLU A 249 5.34 -2.20 11.88
C GLU A 249 5.36 -1.49 13.25
N SER A 250 4.23 -1.44 13.96
CA SER A 250 4.12 -0.79 15.28
C SER A 250 5.15 -1.32 16.28
N ASP A 251 5.41 -2.63 16.26
CA ASP A 251 6.34 -3.28 17.18
C ASP A 251 7.77 -2.73 16.99
N GLN A 252 8.23 -2.63 15.74
CA GLN A 252 9.57 -2.13 15.43
C GLN A 252 9.70 -0.63 15.71
N LEU A 253 8.64 0.14 15.43
CA LEU A 253 8.59 1.57 15.77
C LEU A 253 8.66 1.77 17.28
N GLY A 254 7.85 1.03 18.06
CA GLY A 254 7.86 1.10 19.52
C GLY A 254 9.20 0.72 20.14
N ILE A 255 9.90 -0.29 19.59
CA ILE A 255 11.26 -0.63 20.01
C ILE A 255 12.22 0.53 19.72
N LEU A 256 12.18 1.07 18.50
CA LEU A 256 13.10 2.14 18.07
C LEU A 256 12.88 3.43 18.87
N ASP A 257 11.62 3.81 19.12
CA ASP A 257 11.26 5.00 19.89
C ASP A 257 11.76 4.90 21.32
N MET A 258 11.64 3.73 21.96
CA MET A 258 12.18 3.55 23.30
C MET A 258 13.71 3.69 23.32
N ILE A 259 14.41 3.01 22.42
CA ILE A 259 15.88 3.12 22.34
C ILE A 259 16.29 4.57 22.06
N SER A 260 15.53 5.27 21.23
CA SER A 260 15.77 6.67 20.88
C SER A 260 15.50 7.61 22.06
N SER A 261 14.47 7.35 22.87
CA SER A 261 14.16 8.11 24.08
C SER A 261 15.31 8.02 25.10
N GLU A 262 15.88 6.83 25.29
CA GLU A 262 17.04 6.63 26.18
C GLU A 262 18.29 7.32 25.64
N SER A 263 18.51 7.27 24.32
CA SER A 263 19.57 8.03 23.65
C SER A 263 19.39 9.55 23.82
N SER A 264 18.15 10.06 23.78
CA SER A 264 17.85 11.49 23.93
C SER A 264 18.10 12.04 25.33
N LYS A 265 17.98 11.21 26.37
CA LYS A 265 18.31 11.59 27.77
C LYS A 265 19.81 11.86 27.97
N ALA A 266 20.67 11.36 27.06
CA ALA A 266 22.12 11.56 27.14
C ALA A 266 22.78 11.59 25.74
N PRO A 267 22.56 12.66 24.95
CA PRO A 267 23.09 12.75 23.61
C PRO A 267 24.62 12.83 23.62
N GLY A 268 25.27 12.08 22.73
CA GLY A 268 26.74 12.09 22.53
C GLY A 268 27.53 10.97 23.21
N ASN A 269 26.92 10.19 24.12
CA ASN A 269 27.60 9.11 24.86
C ASN A 269 28.22 8.04 23.93
N CYS A 270 27.61 7.78 22.78
CA CYS A 270 28.02 6.74 21.83
C CYS A 270 28.82 7.28 20.63
N SER A 271 29.18 8.57 20.63
CA SER A 271 29.88 9.22 19.50
C SER A 271 31.25 8.62 19.18
N TRP A 272 31.89 7.97 20.16
CA TRP A 272 33.16 7.27 19.97
C TRP A 272 33.05 6.12 18.94
N ALA A 273 31.87 5.51 18.79
CA ALA A 273 31.69 4.43 17.81
C ALA A 273 31.93 4.90 16.38
N LEU A 274 31.53 6.13 16.04
CA LEU A 274 31.77 6.71 14.71
C LEU A 274 33.28 6.97 14.47
N LYS A 275 34.07 7.08 15.52
CA LYS A 275 35.54 7.20 15.46
C LYS A 275 36.26 5.84 15.42
N ASN A 276 35.56 4.74 15.69
CA ASN A 276 36.15 3.40 15.66
C ASN A 276 36.55 3.03 14.21
N PRO A 277 37.79 2.58 13.96
CA PRO A 277 38.28 2.33 12.61
C PRO A 277 37.49 1.24 11.87
N LYS A 278 37.00 0.22 12.58
CA LYS A 278 36.22 -0.88 11.97
C LYS A 278 34.83 -0.40 11.54
N ILE A 279 34.18 0.43 12.36
CA ILE A 279 32.89 1.06 12.00
C ILE A 279 33.09 2.02 10.83
N LYS A 280 34.13 2.86 10.88
CA LYS A 280 34.42 3.81 9.82
C LYS A 280 34.69 3.12 8.48
N ALA A 281 35.44 2.02 8.47
CA ALA A 281 35.69 1.19 7.29
C ALA A 281 34.39 0.52 6.78
N TRP A 282 33.59 -0.06 7.68
CA TRP A 282 32.30 -0.65 7.32
C TRP A 282 31.33 0.37 6.68
N LEU A 283 31.34 1.61 7.14
CA LEU A 283 30.51 2.70 6.60
C LEU A 283 30.93 3.17 5.20
N GLN A 284 32.15 2.86 4.74
CA GLN A 284 32.59 3.21 3.39
C GLN A 284 31.93 2.31 2.33
N PRO A 285 31.63 2.82 1.13
CA PRO A 285 31.11 2.04 0.02
C PRO A 285 32.25 1.24 -0.66
N THR A 286 32.87 0.34 0.11
CA THR A 286 33.99 -0.53 -0.31
C THR A 286 33.66 -2.00 -0.01
N PRO A 287 34.13 -2.98 -0.79
CA PRO A 287 33.74 -4.40 -0.63
C PRO A 287 34.49 -5.17 0.49
N ASP A 288 35.46 -4.55 1.14
CA ASP A 288 36.40 -5.12 2.11
C ASP A 288 35.77 -5.60 3.43
N LEU A 289 34.88 -4.81 4.03
CA LEU A 289 34.25 -5.12 5.31
C LEU A 289 32.74 -5.29 5.15
N SER A 290 32.32 -6.47 4.70
CA SER A 290 30.91 -6.80 4.41
C SER A 290 30.11 -7.19 5.65
N VAL A 291 30.74 -7.77 6.69
CA VAL A 291 30.05 -8.24 7.90
C VAL A 291 30.76 -7.78 9.16
N LEU A 292 30.07 -6.98 9.98
CA LEU A 292 30.54 -6.47 11.26
C LEU A 292 29.72 -7.07 12.41
N TRP A 293 30.39 -7.62 13.42
CA TRP A 293 29.75 -8.13 14.63
C TRP A 293 30.10 -7.26 15.83
N LEU A 294 29.09 -6.61 16.40
CA LEU A 294 29.17 -5.86 17.64
C LEU A 294 28.70 -6.75 18.80
N HIS A 295 29.57 -7.02 19.77
CA HIS A 295 29.17 -7.74 20.97
C HIS A 295 29.64 -7.09 22.26
N GLY A 296 28.93 -7.41 23.34
CA GLY A 296 29.18 -6.88 24.67
C GLY A 296 28.24 -7.47 25.70
N LYS A 297 28.57 -7.29 26.98
CA LYS A 297 27.78 -7.79 28.11
C LYS A 297 26.37 -7.17 28.17
N PRO A 298 25.40 -7.77 28.88
CA PRO A 298 24.07 -7.18 29.06
C PRO A 298 24.18 -5.77 29.66
N GLY A 299 23.30 -4.85 29.25
CA GLY A 299 23.33 -3.47 29.75
C GLY A 299 24.52 -2.60 29.31
N SER A 300 25.40 -3.09 28.42
CA SER A 300 26.57 -2.33 27.92
C SER A 300 26.24 -1.26 26.86
N GLY A 301 24.96 -1.03 26.55
CA GLY A 301 24.54 0.01 25.61
C GLY A 301 24.59 -0.37 24.11
N LYS A 302 24.63 -1.66 23.76
CA LYS A 302 24.66 -2.13 22.35
C LYS A 302 23.54 -1.54 21.49
N SER A 303 22.28 -1.68 21.90
CA SER A 303 21.13 -1.18 21.14
C SER A 303 21.15 0.35 20.99
N VAL A 304 21.62 1.07 22.02
CA VAL A 304 21.82 2.53 21.97
C VAL A 304 22.94 2.89 20.97
N LEU A 305 24.04 2.13 20.95
CA LEU A 305 25.13 2.29 19.98
C LEU A 305 24.64 2.05 18.55
N THR A 306 23.88 0.97 18.34
CA THR A 306 23.28 0.64 17.04
C THR A 306 22.34 1.75 16.57
N SER A 307 21.49 2.28 17.46
CA SER A 307 20.61 3.43 17.15
C SER A 307 21.39 4.68 16.76
N GLU A 308 22.50 4.99 17.44
CA GLU A 308 23.34 6.13 17.10
C GLU A 308 24.01 5.97 15.71
N ILE A 309 24.50 4.77 15.39
CA ILE A 309 25.03 4.46 14.05
C ILE A 309 23.93 4.64 12.99
N LEU A 310 22.71 4.16 13.27
CA LEU A 310 21.56 4.33 12.37
C LEU A 310 21.21 5.81 12.15
N LYS A 311 21.20 6.64 13.21
CA LYS A 311 20.98 8.08 13.11
C LYS A 311 22.01 8.75 12.18
N PHE A 312 23.29 8.43 12.35
CA PHE A 312 24.37 8.95 11.49
C PHE A 312 24.21 8.50 10.03
N MET A 313 23.87 7.24 9.80
CA MET A 313 23.69 6.72 8.44
C MET A 313 22.48 7.35 7.74
N LYS A 314 21.37 7.56 8.46
CA LYS A 314 20.18 8.27 7.95
C LYS A 314 20.52 9.70 7.54
N ALA A 315 21.29 10.42 8.35
CA ALA A 315 21.76 11.77 8.03
C ALA A 315 22.70 11.80 6.80
N SER A 316 23.38 10.70 6.51
CA SER A 316 24.25 10.55 5.33
C SER A 316 23.52 10.04 4.07
N SER A 317 22.18 10.01 4.07
CA SER A 317 21.34 9.49 2.97
C SER A 317 21.72 8.09 2.47
N LYS A 318 22.26 7.23 3.35
CA LYS A 318 22.60 5.83 3.01
C LYS A 318 21.33 4.99 2.95
N PHE A 319 21.32 3.97 2.08
CA PHE A 319 20.21 3.04 2.02
C PHE A 319 20.33 1.95 3.08
N ILE A 320 19.45 2.00 4.08
CA ILE A 320 19.55 1.22 5.32
C ILE A 320 18.29 0.36 5.47
N ILE A 321 18.50 -0.89 5.88
CA ILE A 321 17.48 -1.81 6.34
C ILE A 321 17.82 -2.18 7.78
N CYS A 322 16.92 -1.99 8.73
CA CYS A 322 17.17 -2.31 10.13
C CYS A 322 16.07 -3.14 10.78
N HIS A 323 16.43 -4.04 11.70
CA HIS A 323 15.48 -4.80 12.52
C HIS A 323 16.03 -4.98 13.93
N PHE A 324 15.16 -4.86 14.93
CA PHE A 324 15.49 -5.03 16.34
C PHE A 324 14.74 -6.25 16.88
N CYS A 325 15.48 -7.27 17.27
CA CYS A 325 14.96 -8.43 17.97
C CYS A 325 14.83 -8.08 19.46
N SER A 326 13.61 -8.10 19.98
CA SER A 326 13.33 -7.82 21.38
C SER A 326 12.38 -8.86 21.98
N GLN A 327 12.75 -9.45 23.12
CA GLN A 327 11.86 -10.33 23.91
C GLN A 327 10.56 -9.66 24.34
N ARG A 328 10.47 -8.33 24.22
CA ARG A 328 9.25 -7.57 24.45
C ARG A 328 8.15 -7.87 23.41
N TYR A 329 8.55 -8.16 22.19
CA TYR A 329 7.66 -8.42 21.06
C TYR A 329 8.05 -9.75 20.43
N THR A 330 7.33 -10.82 20.78
CA THR A 330 7.61 -12.19 20.28
C THR A 330 7.65 -12.25 18.75
N SER A 331 6.82 -11.44 18.07
CA SER A 331 6.83 -11.23 16.61
C SER A 331 8.23 -10.89 16.08
N SER A 332 8.98 -10.01 16.75
CA SER A 332 10.33 -9.57 16.36
C SER A 332 11.41 -10.65 16.45
N LEU A 333 11.12 -11.75 17.16
CA LEU A 333 12.07 -12.87 17.31
C LEU A 333 11.91 -13.93 16.22
N LEU A 334 10.83 -13.88 15.44
CA LEU A 334 10.49 -14.89 14.43
C LEU A 334 11.22 -14.61 13.12
N TYR A 335 11.88 -15.62 12.56
CA TYR A 335 12.69 -15.45 11.35
C TYR A 335 11.90 -14.90 10.15
N HIS A 336 10.68 -15.39 9.92
CA HIS A 336 9.84 -14.90 8.82
C HIS A 336 9.47 -13.42 8.98
N GLN A 337 9.36 -12.89 10.21
CA GLN A 337 9.08 -11.48 10.44
C GLN A 337 10.32 -10.61 10.18
N ILE A 338 11.52 -11.10 10.51
CA ILE A 338 12.79 -10.44 10.13
C ILE A 338 12.87 -10.28 8.61
N LEU A 339 12.58 -11.36 7.86
CA LEU A 339 12.58 -11.33 6.39
C LEU A 339 11.55 -10.35 5.82
N ARG A 340 10.32 -10.35 6.35
CA ARG A 340 9.26 -9.43 5.92
C ARG A 340 9.62 -7.98 6.23
N SER A 341 10.19 -7.71 7.40
CA SER A 341 10.71 -6.39 7.79
C SER A 341 11.78 -5.90 6.81
N PHE A 342 12.70 -6.77 6.38
CA PHE A 342 13.71 -6.43 5.38
C PHE A 342 13.09 -6.14 4.01
N LEU A 343 12.13 -6.95 3.58
CA LEU A 343 11.43 -6.77 2.31
C LEU A 343 10.66 -5.45 2.28
N LEU A 344 9.89 -5.13 3.32
CA LEU A 344 9.11 -3.88 3.37
C LEU A 344 10.00 -2.64 3.28
N GLN A 345 11.10 -2.60 4.02
CA GLN A 345 12.06 -1.49 3.96
C GLN A 345 12.76 -1.40 2.60
N LEU A 346 13.03 -2.53 1.94
CA LEU A 346 13.57 -2.57 0.59
C LEU A 346 12.58 -1.99 -0.43
N LEU A 347 11.31 -2.37 -0.33
CA LEU A 347 10.25 -1.98 -1.26
C LEU A 347 9.86 -0.51 -1.14
N ARG A 348 9.83 0.04 0.08
CA ARG A 348 9.46 1.44 0.36
C ARG A 348 10.32 2.47 -0.39
N LYS A 349 11.51 2.09 -0.83
CA LYS A 349 12.46 2.97 -1.53
C LYS A 349 12.55 2.67 -3.03
N ASN A 350 11.75 1.74 -3.57
CA ASN A 350 11.81 1.40 -4.98
C ASN A 350 10.44 0.95 -5.52
N ASP A 351 9.76 1.88 -6.18
CA ASP A 351 8.42 1.68 -6.71
C ASP A 351 8.34 0.56 -7.75
N GLU A 352 9.42 0.30 -8.50
CA GLU A 352 9.42 -0.75 -9.53
C GLU A 352 9.47 -2.14 -8.90
N LEU A 353 10.19 -2.27 -7.78
CA LEU A 353 10.17 -3.50 -6.98
C LEU A 353 8.79 -3.71 -6.38
N VAL A 354 8.11 -2.65 -5.95
CA VAL A 354 6.71 -2.72 -5.48
C VAL A 354 5.81 -3.30 -6.58
N ALA A 355 5.86 -2.74 -7.79
CA ALA A 355 5.07 -3.26 -8.92
C ALA A 355 5.39 -4.73 -9.23
N HIS A 356 6.67 -5.11 -9.16
CA HIS A 356 7.11 -6.48 -9.38
C HIS A 356 6.55 -7.45 -8.32
N VAL A 357 6.72 -7.13 -7.04
CA VAL A 357 6.24 -7.96 -5.94
C VAL A 357 4.71 -8.04 -5.93
N TYR A 358 4.03 -6.93 -6.21
CA TYR A 358 2.58 -6.91 -6.32
C TYR A 358 2.09 -7.87 -7.40
N LYS A 359 2.68 -7.83 -8.60
CA LYS A 359 2.27 -8.72 -9.70
C LYS A 359 2.62 -10.18 -9.42
N ASP A 360 3.84 -10.48 -8.96
CA ASP A 360 4.31 -11.85 -8.81
C ASP A 360 3.76 -12.56 -7.56
N CYS A 361 3.66 -11.81 -6.45
CA CYS A 361 3.28 -12.37 -5.15
C CYS A 361 1.80 -12.16 -4.82
N VAL A 362 1.31 -10.91 -4.95
CA VAL A 362 -0.08 -10.57 -4.57
C VAL A 362 -1.06 -11.06 -5.64
N LEU A 363 -0.91 -10.63 -6.89
CA LEU A 363 -1.77 -11.10 -7.99
C LEU A 363 -1.52 -12.58 -8.32
N GLY A 364 -0.27 -13.04 -8.22
CA GLY A 364 0.11 -14.45 -8.38
C GLY A 364 -0.30 -15.36 -7.23
N ARG A 365 -0.82 -14.81 -6.11
CA ARG A 365 -1.28 -15.52 -4.91
C ARG A 365 -0.28 -16.53 -4.35
N LYS A 366 1.01 -16.18 -4.39
CA LYS A 366 2.04 -17.03 -3.80
C LYS A 366 1.99 -16.89 -2.28
N PRO A 367 2.02 -17.97 -1.49
CA PRO A 367 2.09 -17.85 -0.04
C PRO A 367 3.46 -17.33 0.42
N PRO A 368 3.53 -16.44 1.42
CA PRO A 368 4.80 -15.89 1.94
C PRO A 368 5.51 -16.89 2.86
N THR A 369 5.93 -18.03 2.31
CA THR A 369 6.74 -19.03 3.03
C THR A 369 8.17 -18.52 3.24
N ILE A 370 8.91 -19.02 4.23
CA ILE A 370 10.30 -18.59 4.51
C ILE A 370 11.18 -18.69 3.25
N GLN A 371 11.13 -19.83 2.55
CA GLN A 371 11.91 -20.05 1.32
C GLN A 371 11.51 -19.07 0.20
N ALA A 372 10.22 -18.76 0.07
CA ALA A 372 9.74 -17.78 -0.90
C ALA A 372 10.25 -16.37 -0.56
N LEU A 373 10.22 -15.99 0.72
CA LEU A 373 10.71 -14.70 1.22
C LEU A 373 12.22 -14.54 1.04
N GLU A 374 13.01 -15.57 1.35
CA GLU A 374 14.46 -15.59 1.13
C GLU A 374 14.80 -15.40 -0.35
N LYS A 375 14.16 -16.20 -1.22
CA LYS A 375 14.35 -16.12 -2.67
C LYS A 375 13.94 -14.76 -3.21
N LEU A 376 12.84 -14.21 -2.72
CA LEU A 376 12.34 -12.90 -3.10
C LEU A 376 13.33 -11.80 -2.69
N LEU A 377 13.81 -11.78 -1.45
CA LEU A 377 14.75 -10.75 -1.01
C LEU A 377 16.07 -10.83 -1.80
N LEU A 378 16.57 -12.05 -2.06
CA LEU A 378 17.76 -12.27 -2.89
C LEU A 378 17.58 -11.79 -4.33
N SER A 379 16.41 -12.05 -4.94
CA SER A 379 16.12 -11.59 -6.30
C SER A 379 15.96 -10.08 -6.36
N LEU A 380 15.23 -9.49 -5.42
CA LEU A 380 15.01 -8.05 -5.35
C LEU A 380 16.31 -7.28 -5.12
N LEU A 381 17.16 -7.72 -4.20
CA LEU A 381 18.48 -7.10 -4.00
C LEU A 381 19.34 -7.20 -5.27
N LYS A 382 19.29 -8.32 -6.00
CA LYS A 382 20.00 -8.46 -7.28
C LYS A 382 19.53 -7.45 -8.33
N VAL A 383 18.23 -7.13 -8.36
CA VAL A 383 17.67 -6.18 -9.34
C VAL A 383 17.51 -4.75 -8.80
N SER A 384 17.98 -4.48 -7.58
CA SER A 384 17.76 -3.20 -6.92
C SER A 384 18.67 -2.06 -7.42
N SER A 385 19.77 -2.40 -8.11
CA SER A 385 20.57 -1.42 -8.84
C SER A 385 19.86 -1.03 -10.14
N SER A 386 19.68 0.26 -10.36
CA SER A 386 19.12 0.82 -11.59
C SER A 386 20.20 1.18 -12.61
N GLU A 387 21.43 1.42 -12.15
CA GLU A 387 22.54 1.91 -12.97
C GLU A 387 23.53 0.78 -13.29
N PRO A 388 23.78 0.47 -14.58
CA PRO A 388 24.70 -0.59 -14.97
C PRO A 388 26.16 -0.36 -14.53
N ARG A 389 26.59 0.89 -14.40
CA ARG A 389 27.98 1.27 -14.10
C ARG A 389 28.30 1.38 -12.61
N ASN A 390 27.28 1.57 -11.77
CA ASN A 390 27.47 1.84 -10.34
C ASN A 390 27.15 0.63 -9.47
N ILE A 391 27.97 0.40 -8.45
CA ILE A 391 27.71 -0.57 -7.40
C ILE A 391 26.78 0.07 -6.38
N LYS A 392 25.64 -0.57 -6.11
CA LYS A 392 24.71 -0.11 -5.08
C LYS A 392 25.06 -0.77 -3.75
N TYR A 393 25.17 0.04 -2.69
CA TYR A 393 25.42 -0.46 -1.34
C TYR A 393 24.15 -0.42 -0.49
N VAL A 394 23.87 -1.53 0.21
CA VAL A 394 22.74 -1.66 1.14
C VAL A 394 23.31 -2.02 2.51
N TRP A 395 23.03 -1.21 3.53
CA TRP A 395 23.44 -1.49 4.90
C TRP A 395 22.31 -2.17 5.66
N ILE A 396 22.51 -3.40 6.10
CA ILE A 396 21.57 -4.20 6.87
C ILE A 396 22.03 -4.20 8.33
N VAL A 397 21.17 -3.81 9.26
CA VAL A 397 21.45 -3.76 10.69
C VAL A 397 20.47 -4.65 11.45
N LEU A 398 20.99 -5.61 12.20
CA LEU A 398 20.21 -6.51 13.03
C LEU A 398 20.69 -6.43 14.49
N ASP A 399 19.85 -5.85 15.36
CA ASP A 399 20.15 -5.74 16.79
C ASP A 399 19.45 -6.83 17.59
N GLY A 400 20.14 -7.40 18.59
CA GLY A 400 19.53 -8.33 19.53
C GLY A 400 19.41 -9.77 19.01
N LEU A 401 20.23 -10.22 18.06
CA LEU A 401 20.11 -11.59 17.48
C LEU A 401 20.15 -12.71 18.55
N ASN A 402 20.84 -12.49 19.68
CA ASN A 402 20.87 -13.46 20.79
C ASN A 402 19.52 -13.64 21.49
N GLU A 403 18.54 -12.78 21.25
CA GLU A 403 17.20 -12.88 21.83
C GLU A 403 16.29 -13.84 21.05
N CYS A 404 16.64 -14.15 19.80
CA CYS A 404 15.96 -15.18 19.01
C CYS A 404 16.26 -16.58 19.56
N GLU A 405 15.35 -17.53 19.34
CA GLU A 405 15.59 -18.95 19.60
C GLU A 405 16.79 -19.48 18.78
N PRO A 406 17.62 -20.40 19.32
CA PRO A 406 18.81 -20.91 18.63
C PRO A 406 18.54 -21.49 17.22
N SER A 407 17.37 -22.08 17.03
CA SER A 407 16.92 -22.60 15.72
C SER A 407 16.71 -21.47 14.70
N GLN A 408 16.08 -20.37 15.11
CA GLN A 408 15.84 -19.17 14.28
C GLN A 408 17.16 -18.45 13.98
N GLN A 409 18.05 -18.31 14.97
CA GLN A 409 19.37 -17.68 14.80
C GLN A 409 20.17 -18.33 13.67
N THR A 410 20.14 -19.67 13.58
CA THR A 410 20.86 -20.42 12.55
C THR A 410 20.38 -20.06 11.14
N GLY A 411 19.06 -20.00 10.93
CA GLY A 411 18.47 -19.63 9.64
C GLY A 411 18.85 -18.19 9.24
N VAL A 412 18.68 -17.24 10.17
CA VAL A 412 19.03 -15.83 9.97
C VAL A 412 20.49 -15.67 9.58
N MET A 413 21.42 -16.30 10.29
CA MET A 413 22.86 -16.19 10.01
C MET A 413 23.24 -16.79 8.65
N ALA A 414 22.67 -17.96 8.31
CA ALA A 414 22.93 -18.59 7.01
C ALA A 414 22.49 -17.68 5.86
N PHE A 415 21.33 -17.05 6.00
CA PHE A 415 20.81 -16.12 5.01
C PHE A 415 21.59 -14.81 4.93
N LEU A 416 21.95 -14.20 6.07
CA LEU A 416 22.78 -12.99 6.10
C LEU A 416 24.18 -13.24 5.49
N ASN A 417 24.78 -14.42 5.73
CA ASN A 417 26.02 -14.82 5.06
C ASN A 417 25.84 -14.93 3.54
N GLN A 418 24.69 -15.43 3.07
CA GLN A 418 24.39 -15.51 1.64
C GLN A 418 24.24 -14.12 1.01
N LEU A 419 23.69 -13.15 1.73
CA LEU A 419 23.59 -11.76 1.30
C LEU A 419 24.96 -11.09 1.17
N SER A 420 25.85 -11.34 2.13
CA SER A 420 27.18 -10.70 2.19
C SER A 420 28.26 -11.38 1.36
N ALA A 421 28.02 -12.58 0.83
CA ALA A 421 29.02 -13.38 0.11
C ALA A 421 29.24 -12.99 -1.36
N LYS A 422 28.46 -12.05 -1.91
CA LYS A 422 28.57 -11.67 -3.32
C LYS A 422 29.79 -10.78 -3.57
N THR A 423 30.54 -11.11 -4.61
CA THR A 423 31.63 -10.26 -5.13
C THR A 423 31.04 -9.01 -5.77
N ALA A 424 31.64 -7.86 -5.49
CA ALA A 424 31.21 -6.60 -6.10
C ALA A 424 31.58 -6.58 -7.59
N SER A 425 30.58 -6.55 -8.47
CA SER A 425 30.75 -6.32 -9.91
C SER A 425 29.92 -5.11 -10.35
N GLU A 426 30.23 -4.54 -11.51
CA GLU A 426 29.47 -3.39 -12.04
C GLU A 426 27.98 -3.75 -12.19
N GLY A 427 27.10 -2.86 -11.70
CA GLY A 427 25.66 -3.07 -11.70
C GLY A 427 25.12 -3.99 -10.60
N ASP A 428 25.98 -4.60 -9.77
CA ASP A 428 25.54 -5.41 -8.63
C ASP A 428 25.16 -4.58 -7.39
N THR A 429 24.44 -5.23 -6.49
CA THR A 429 24.14 -4.72 -5.15
C THR A 429 24.96 -5.46 -4.11
N VAL A 430 25.76 -4.72 -3.34
CA VAL A 430 26.59 -5.23 -2.24
C VAL A 430 25.90 -4.96 -0.92
N CYS A 431 25.69 -6.02 -0.13
CA CYS A 431 25.10 -5.92 1.20
C CYS A 431 26.19 -5.84 2.26
N LYS A 432 26.10 -4.82 3.11
CA LYS A 432 26.93 -4.67 4.31
C LYS A 432 26.09 -4.94 5.54
N VAL A 433 26.45 -5.94 6.34
CA VAL A 433 25.67 -6.41 7.48
C VAL A 433 26.35 -6.01 8.78
N LEU A 434 25.59 -5.43 9.71
CA LEU A 434 25.97 -5.25 11.11
C LEU A 434 25.03 -6.09 11.97
N VAL A 435 25.59 -6.97 12.78
CA VAL A 435 24.85 -7.75 13.78
C VAL A 435 25.30 -7.32 15.16
N SER A 436 24.35 -7.03 16.04
CA SER A 436 24.58 -6.75 17.45
C SER A 436 24.01 -7.86 18.33
N SER A 437 24.81 -8.39 19.25
CA SER A 437 24.38 -9.45 20.16
C SER A 437 25.24 -9.58 21.44
N ARG A 438 24.85 -10.46 22.36
CA ARG A 438 25.76 -10.99 23.40
C ARG A 438 26.81 -11.90 22.74
N HIS A 439 27.96 -12.06 23.40
CA HIS A 439 28.94 -13.04 22.94
C HIS A 439 28.33 -14.44 22.94
N SER A 440 28.37 -15.11 21.78
CA SER A 440 27.81 -16.44 21.60
C SER A 440 28.76 -17.26 20.71
N PRO A 441 29.26 -18.42 21.18
CA PRO A 441 30.10 -19.30 20.36
C PRO A 441 29.41 -19.75 19.07
N THR A 442 28.08 -19.87 19.09
CA THR A 442 27.27 -20.23 17.91
C THR A 442 27.37 -19.16 16.83
N ILE A 443 27.29 -17.89 17.22
CA ILE A 443 27.41 -16.75 16.29
C ILE A 443 28.85 -16.67 15.77
N ALA A 444 29.84 -16.75 16.66
CA ALA A 444 31.25 -16.66 16.31
C ALA A 444 31.69 -17.75 15.31
N LYS A 445 31.15 -18.97 15.42
CA LYS A 445 31.52 -20.11 14.54
C LYS A 445 30.78 -20.11 13.21
N ARG A 446 29.51 -19.69 13.17
CA ARG A 446 28.64 -19.84 11.99
C ARG A 446 28.56 -18.59 11.11
N PHE A 447 28.89 -17.42 11.66
CA PHE A 447 28.80 -16.17 10.93
C PHE A 447 30.15 -15.83 10.29
N ARG A 448 30.17 -15.50 8.99
CA ARG A 448 31.39 -15.14 8.25
C ARG A 448 31.78 -13.70 8.59
N ILE A 449 32.29 -13.52 9.79
CA ILE A 449 32.57 -12.19 10.35
C ILE A 449 33.86 -11.64 9.73
N ALA A 450 33.75 -10.47 9.08
CA ALA A 450 34.91 -9.75 8.55
C ALA A 450 35.53 -8.81 9.61
N GLY A 451 34.73 -8.30 10.56
CA GLY A 451 35.21 -7.49 11.67
C GLY A 451 34.44 -7.72 12.97
N ILE A 452 35.15 -7.75 14.09
CA ILE A 452 34.58 -7.90 15.44
C ILE A 452 34.82 -6.63 16.25
N ILE A 453 33.79 -6.14 16.92
CA ILE A 453 33.86 -5.07 17.92
C ILE A 453 33.36 -5.61 19.24
N SER A 454 34.29 -5.81 20.17
CA SER A 454 34.01 -6.18 21.55
C SER A 454 33.98 -4.92 22.40
N LEU A 455 32.82 -4.62 23.00
CA LEU A 455 32.73 -3.51 23.96
C LEU A 455 33.61 -3.73 25.20
N SER A 456 33.97 -4.98 25.49
CA SER A 456 34.91 -5.34 26.57
C SER A 456 36.36 -5.00 26.22
N ASP A 457 36.69 -4.82 24.95
CA ASP A 457 38.03 -4.44 24.47
C ASP A 457 38.12 -2.90 24.36
N GLU A 458 37.00 -2.24 24.09
CA GLU A 458 36.86 -0.78 24.00
C GLU A 458 36.69 -0.10 25.39
N ARG A 459 37.31 -0.65 26.44
CA ARG A 459 37.08 -0.25 27.85
C ARG A 459 37.22 1.25 28.08
N LYS A 460 38.26 1.88 27.51
CA LYS A 460 38.52 3.32 27.67
C LYS A 460 37.38 4.16 27.07
N SER A 461 36.97 3.83 25.86
CA SER A 461 35.90 4.53 25.13
C SER A 461 34.55 4.38 25.85
N VAL A 462 34.22 3.16 26.27
CA VAL A 462 33.00 2.87 27.02
C VAL A 462 33.01 3.53 28.40
N HIS A 463 34.14 3.51 29.11
CA HIS A 463 34.29 4.15 30.41
C HIS A 463 34.07 5.67 30.31
N LEU A 464 34.68 6.34 29.33
CA LEU A 464 34.47 7.77 29.09
C LEU A 464 33.02 8.09 28.75
N ALA A 465 32.37 7.25 27.94
CA ALA A 465 30.96 7.39 27.58
C ALA A 465 30.03 7.28 28.81
N ILE A 466 30.29 6.31 29.70
CA ILE A 466 29.56 6.18 30.97
C ILE A 466 29.84 7.39 31.86
N MET A 467 31.09 7.86 31.95
CA MET A 467 31.43 9.03 32.76
C MET A 467 30.68 10.28 32.30
N GLN A 468 30.58 10.50 30.98
CA GLN A 468 29.78 11.58 30.41
C GLN A 468 28.29 11.43 30.72
N TYR A 469 27.75 10.20 30.59
CA TYR A 469 26.37 9.88 30.95
C TYR A 469 26.08 10.21 32.43
N VAL A 470 26.93 9.72 33.34
CA VAL A 470 26.80 9.93 34.79
C VAL A 470 26.90 11.41 35.14
N SER A 471 27.90 12.11 34.61
CA SER A 471 28.10 13.54 34.89
C SER A 471 26.89 14.37 34.47
N ARG A 472 26.32 14.10 33.28
CA ARG A 472 25.13 14.81 32.79
C ARG A 472 23.88 14.50 33.60
N ARG A 473 23.71 13.25 34.04
CA ARG A 473 22.61 12.85 34.92
C ARG A 473 22.71 13.48 36.31
N LEU A 474 23.92 13.59 36.86
CA LEU A 474 24.15 14.31 38.13
C LEU A 474 23.90 15.82 37.98
N GLN A 475 24.22 16.42 36.83
CA GLN A 475 23.84 17.81 36.55
C GLN A 475 22.32 18.03 36.57
N MET A 476 21.51 17.05 36.13
CA MET A 476 20.05 17.14 36.26
C MET A 476 19.56 17.05 37.71
N LEU A 477 20.41 16.59 38.65
CA LEU A 477 20.13 16.58 40.09
C LEU A 477 20.76 17.80 40.80
N HIS A 478 21.19 18.84 40.07
CA HIS A 478 21.97 19.96 40.61
C HIS A 478 21.35 20.58 41.85
N ASP A 479 20.05 20.88 41.83
CA ASP A 479 19.38 21.51 42.98
C ASP A 479 19.41 20.62 44.23
N LYS A 480 19.17 19.32 44.07
CA LYS A 480 19.24 18.34 45.16
C LYS A 480 20.68 18.23 45.70
N LEU A 481 21.66 18.13 44.81
CA LEU A 481 23.08 18.03 45.20
C LEU A 481 23.57 19.31 45.90
N ARG A 482 23.10 20.48 45.46
CA ARG A 482 23.40 21.78 46.08
C ARG A 482 22.78 21.88 47.47
N GLN A 483 21.54 21.45 47.67
CA GLN A 483 20.89 21.42 48.98
C GLN A 483 21.60 20.46 49.96
N LEU A 484 22.19 19.38 49.45
CA LEU A 484 23.04 18.46 50.22
C LEU A 484 24.46 18.99 50.49
N GLN A 485 24.76 20.23 50.10
CA GLN A 485 26.04 20.90 50.29
C GLN A 485 27.23 20.16 49.65
N LEU A 486 26.99 19.43 48.56
CA LEU A 486 28.05 18.77 47.80
C LEU A 486 28.78 19.79 46.91
N SER A 487 30.10 19.88 47.05
CA SER A 487 30.93 20.72 46.18
C SER A 487 31.04 20.11 44.77
N GLN A 488 31.43 20.92 43.79
CA GLN A 488 31.70 20.43 42.43
C GLN A 488 32.72 19.27 42.43
N LYS A 489 33.73 19.32 43.31
CA LYS A 489 34.72 18.26 43.49
C LYS A 489 34.12 16.98 44.04
N ASP A 490 33.14 17.07 44.95
CA ASP A 490 32.42 15.91 45.47
C ASP A 490 31.57 15.27 44.38
N ILE A 491 30.90 16.07 43.55
CA ILE A 491 30.07 15.58 42.43
C ILE A 491 30.94 14.86 41.38
N GLU A 492 32.11 15.41 41.07
CA GLU A 492 33.09 14.75 40.19
C GLU A 492 33.65 13.46 40.81
N GLY A 493 33.92 13.45 42.12
CA GLY A 493 34.30 12.26 42.86
C GLY A 493 33.23 11.17 42.79
N LEU A 494 31.97 11.56 43.00
CA LEU A 494 30.81 10.67 42.89
C LEU A 494 30.67 10.09 41.49
N ALA A 495 30.80 10.93 40.46
CA ALA A 495 30.75 10.49 39.08
C ALA A 495 31.82 9.43 38.77
N ARG A 496 33.05 9.62 39.28
CA ARG A 496 34.15 8.65 39.12
C ARG A 496 33.85 7.32 39.82
N VAL A 497 33.36 7.35 41.06
CA VAL A 497 33.02 6.13 41.82
C VAL A 497 31.93 5.34 41.09
N ILE A 498 30.84 5.99 40.68
CA ILE A 498 29.74 5.35 39.95
C ILE A 498 30.25 4.74 38.62
N THR A 499 31.06 5.49 37.87
CA THR A 499 31.60 5.03 36.58
C THR A 499 32.52 3.82 36.75
N ASN A 500 33.36 3.81 37.79
CA ASN A 500 34.23 2.68 38.09
C ASN A 500 33.40 1.43 38.43
N LYS A 501 32.42 1.55 39.32
CA LYS A 501 31.54 0.44 39.72
C LYS A 501 30.68 -0.08 38.58
N ALA A 502 30.30 0.78 37.63
CA ALA A 502 29.53 0.35 36.46
C ALA A 502 30.29 -0.63 35.56
N ASP A 503 31.63 -0.64 35.58
CA ASP A 503 32.49 -1.54 34.80
C ASP A 503 32.03 -1.72 33.33
N GLY A 504 31.64 -0.65 32.63
CA GLY A 504 31.15 -0.79 31.25
C GLY A 504 29.67 -1.20 31.09
N MET A 505 28.86 -1.15 32.16
CA MET A 505 27.41 -1.34 32.13
C MET A 505 26.67 -0.01 32.33
N PHE A 506 26.10 0.54 31.26
CA PHE A 506 25.24 1.73 31.35
C PHE A 506 24.02 1.50 32.23
N LEU A 507 23.46 0.28 32.20
CA LEU A 507 22.32 -0.09 33.03
C LEU A 507 22.61 0.07 34.53
N TYR A 508 23.79 -0.35 34.98
CA TYR A 508 24.20 -0.18 36.38
C TYR A 508 24.28 1.30 36.74
N ALA A 509 24.96 2.10 35.90
CA ALA A 509 25.06 3.54 36.11
C ALA A 509 23.67 4.21 36.18
N ARG A 510 22.76 3.87 35.25
CA ARG A 510 21.37 4.34 35.26
C ARG A 510 20.68 4.01 36.58
N LEU A 511 20.75 2.74 37.01
CA LEU A 511 20.10 2.27 38.23
C LEU A 511 20.61 2.95 39.50
N VAL A 512 21.92 3.17 39.60
CA VAL A 512 22.51 3.92 40.72
C VAL A 512 22.01 5.37 40.71
N LEU A 513 21.95 6.01 39.54
CA LEU A 513 21.47 7.39 39.44
C LEU A 513 19.97 7.52 39.74
N ASP A 514 19.16 6.56 39.32
CA ASP A 514 17.74 6.49 39.67
C ASP A 514 17.57 6.24 41.18
N TYR A 515 18.40 5.38 41.78
CA TYR A 515 18.47 5.21 43.24
C TYR A 515 18.81 6.53 43.95
N LEU A 516 19.79 7.29 43.46
CA LEU A 516 20.15 8.59 44.05
C LEU A 516 19.07 9.65 43.87
N ALA A 517 18.35 9.63 42.75
CA ALA A 517 17.24 10.54 42.50
C ALA A 517 16.08 10.27 43.48
N SER A 518 15.73 9.00 43.68
CA SER A 518 14.55 8.58 44.45
C SER A 518 14.77 8.46 45.97
N ASN A 519 16.00 8.21 46.43
CA ASN A 519 16.28 8.12 47.87
C ASN A 519 16.36 9.48 48.56
N ILE A 520 15.98 9.50 49.83
CA ILE A 520 16.06 10.67 50.70
C ILE A 520 17.41 10.65 51.40
N PHE A 521 18.14 11.76 51.33
CA PHE A 521 19.42 11.96 52.01
C PHE A 521 19.32 13.25 52.81
N TYR A 522 19.86 13.26 54.02
CA TYR A 522 19.92 14.45 54.88
C TYR A 522 21.27 15.18 54.77
N SER A 523 22.31 14.52 54.25
CA SER A 523 23.62 15.14 54.03
C SER A 523 24.34 14.60 52.79
N GLY A 524 25.27 15.38 52.24
CA GLY A 524 26.14 14.94 51.16
C GLY A 524 27.04 13.76 51.55
N ASP A 525 27.47 13.67 52.80
CA ASP A 525 28.29 12.56 53.29
C ASP A 525 27.51 11.24 53.34
N GLU A 526 26.25 11.28 53.74
CA GLU A 526 25.35 10.11 53.68
C GLU A 526 25.20 9.59 52.24
N MET A 527 25.03 10.50 51.27
CA MET A 527 24.96 10.12 49.86
C MET A 527 26.26 9.49 49.36
N LYS A 528 27.42 10.09 49.70
CA LYS A 528 28.75 9.56 49.33
C LYS A 528 29.01 8.18 49.93
N SER A 529 28.66 7.99 51.20
CA SER A 529 28.77 6.70 51.90
C SER A 529 27.86 5.65 51.27
N SER A 530 26.59 5.99 51.01
CA SER A 530 25.63 5.09 50.37
C SER A 530 26.14 4.57 49.02
N VAL A 531 26.71 5.45 48.18
CA VAL A 531 27.27 5.06 46.88
C VAL A 531 28.51 4.19 47.04
N SER A 532 29.33 4.45 48.06
CA SER A 532 30.50 3.64 48.39
C SER A 532 30.12 2.24 48.87
N GLU A 533 28.97 2.10 49.55
CA GLU A 533 28.40 0.83 50.02
C GLU A 533 27.58 0.07 48.96
N LEU A 534 27.30 0.66 47.80
CA LEU A 534 26.58 -0.03 46.74
C LEU A 534 27.42 -1.21 46.18
N PRO A 535 26.82 -2.39 45.95
CA PRO A 535 27.54 -3.54 45.41
C PRO A 535 28.12 -3.29 44.01
N GLU A 536 29.23 -3.91 43.65
CA GLU A 536 29.83 -3.79 42.30
C GLU A 536 29.10 -4.65 41.27
N GLU A 537 28.53 -5.79 41.69
CA GLU A 537 27.78 -6.67 40.81
C GLU A 537 26.31 -6.26 40.67
N LEU A 538 25.79 -6.35 39.45
CA LEU A 538 24.39 -6.01 39.14
C LEU A 538 23.40 -6.97 39.85
N SER A 539 23.74 -8.24 39.98
CA SER A 539 22.98 -9.26 40.75
C SER A 539 22.84 -8.86 42.21
N GLU A 540 23.94 -8.45 42.85
CA GLU A 540 23.95 -8.00 44.24
C GLU A 540 23.17 -6.69 44.42
N PHE A 541 23.22 -5.79 43.44
CA PHE A 541 22.41 -4.58 43.44
C PHE A 541 20.90 -4.88 43.38
N TYR A 542 20.47 -5.80 42.49
CA TYR A 542 19.09 -6.29 42.48
C TYR A 542 18.71 -6.98 43.78
N GLN A 543 19.63 -7.77 44.35
CA GLN A 543 19.45 -8.41 45.64
C GLN A 543 19.23 -7.38 46.76
N LYS A 544 20.01 -6.28 46.78
CA LYS A 544 19.85 -5.18 47.73
C LYS A 544 18.47 -4.51 47.62
N ILE A 545 18.03 -4.20 46.39
CA ILE A 545 16.69 -3.64 46.15
C ILE A 545 15.61 -4.59 46.66
N LEU A 546 15.68 -5.88 46.30
CA LEU A 546 14.70 -6.87 46.75
C LEU A 546 14.71 -7.02 48.26
N THR A 547 15.88 -7.14 48.91
CA THR A 547 15.96 -7.26 50.36
C THR A 547 15.33 -6.05 51.06
N GLN A 548 15.59 -4.83 50.58
CA GLN A 548 14.98 -3.62 51.14
C GLN A 548 13.45 -3.60 51.01
N THR A 549 12.92 -4.10 49.89
CA THR A 549 11.48 -4.25 49.68
C THR A 549 10.90 -5.34 50.56
N LEU A 550 11.56 -6.50 50.65
CA LEU A 550 11.06 -7.71 51.32
C LEU A 550 11.06 -7.62 52.84
N VAL A 551 12.02 -6.90 53.46
CA VAL A 551 12.09 -6.73 54.92
C VAL A 551 10.82 -6.12 55.52
N ARG A 552 10.05 -5.38 54.70
CA ARG A 552 8.81 -4.72 55.13
C ARG A 552 7.56 -5.58 54.90
N LEU A 553 7.70 -6.80 54.38
CA LEU A 553 6.60 -7.63 53.89
C LEU A 553 6.49 -8.95 54.67
N ASP A 554 5.26 -9.39 54.95
CA ASP A 554 4.97 -10.72 55.49
C ASP A 554 5.06 -11.80 54.39
N SER A 555 5.11 -13.08 54.77
CA SER A 555 5.23 -14.21 53.84
C SER A 555 4.17 -14.20 52.73
N ARG A 556 2.93 -13.84 53.07
CA ARG A 556 1.83 -13.73 52.10
C ARG A 556 2.07 -12.61 51.08
N SER A 557 2.60 -11.47 51.51
CA SER A 557 2.94 -10.37 50.61
C SER A 557 4.13 -10.72 49.70
N VAL A 558 5.10 -11.49 50.21
CA VAL A 558 6.22 -12.05 49.42
C VAL A 558 5.69 -12.98 48.33
N GLU A 559 4.76 -13.88 48.63
CA GLU A 559 4.12 -14.76 47.64
C GLU A 559 3.35 -13.98 46.57
N ARG A 560 2.58 -12.96 46.97
CA ARG A 560 1.89 -12.07 46.03
C ARG A 560 2.85 -11.35 45.10
N LEU A 561 3.99 -10.87 45.63
CA LEU A 561 5.04 -10.25 44.84
C LEU A 561 5.66 -11.26 43.85
N LYS A 562 5.81 -12.53 44.25
CA LYS A 562 6.26 -13.60 43.33
C LYS A 562 5.25 -13.81 42.21
N SER A 563 3.95 -13.78 42.52
CA SER A 563 2.90 -13.85 41.49
C SER A 563 3.00 -12.67 40.51
N ILE A 564 3.21 -11.45 40.99
CA ILE A 564 3.35 -10.25 40.13
C ILE A 564 4.54 -10.39 39.18
N PHE A 565 5.74 -10.68 39.71
CA PHE A 565 6.92 -10.86 38.87
C PHE A 565 6.81 -12.09 37.98
N GLY A 566 6.15 -13.15 38.43
CA GLY A 566 5.84 -14.32 37.63
C GLY A 566 4.99 -13.95 36.40
N TRP A 567 3.91 -13.19 36.59
CA TRP A 567 3.09 -12.67 35.50
C TRP A 567 3.89 -11.84 34.50
N ILE A 568 4.72 -10.91 34.96
CA ILE A 568 5.56 -10.09 34.09
C ILE A 568 6.62 -10.93 33.35
N ALA A 569 7.15 -11.97 33.99
CA ALA A 569 8.22 -12.80 33.44
C ALA A 569 7.73 -13.84 32.43
N PHE A 570 6.59 -14.48 32.67
CA PHE A 570 6.19 -15.70 31.96
C PHE A 570 4.86 -15.61 31.20
N SER A 571 4.19 -14.45 31.21
CA SER A 571 3.03 -14.24 30.34
C SER A 571 3.40 -14.41 28.87
N LYS A 572 2.42 -14.79 28.04
CA LYS A 572 2.64 -15.01 26.60
C LYS A 572 2.85 -13.71 25.81
N ARG A 573 2.43 -12.60 26.40
CA ARG A 573 2.68 -11.23 25.95
C ARG A 573 2.73 -10.28 27.16
N PRO A 574 3.31 -9.08 27.04
CA PRO A 574 3.18 -8.05 28.06
C PRO A 574 1.70 -7.80 28.42
N LEU A 575 1.41 -7.67 29.71
CA LEU A 575 0.07 -7.40 30.22
C LEU A 575 -0.07 -5.91 30.55
N LYS A 576 -1.24 -5.34 30.23
CA LYS A 576 -1.63 -4.00 30.69
C LYS A 576 -1.85 -4.00 32.21
N ARG A 577 -1.70 -2.84 32.85
CA ARG A 577 -1.90 -2.65 34.30
C ARG A 577 -3.20 -3.30 34.78
N MET A 578 -4.32 -3.00 34.13
CA MET A 578 -5.63 -3.55 34.51
C MET A 578 -5.80 -5.04 34.22
N GLU A 579 -5.16 -5.57 33.16
CA GLU A 579 -5.16 -7.01 32.89
C GLU A 579 -4.41 -7.78 33.99
N LEU A 580 -3.30 -7.22 34.46
CA LEU A 580 -2.53 -7.80 35.56
C LEU A 580 -3.31 -7.75 36.89
N LEU A 581 -3.95 -6.62 37.22
CA LEU A 581 -4.79 -6.53 38.42
C LEU A 581 -5.96 -7.54 38.38
N SER A 582 -6.59 -7.70 37.21
CA SER A 582 -7.60 -8.72 36.97
C SER A 582 -7.04 -10.13 37.19
N ALA A 583 -5.86 -10.43 36.65
CA ALA A 583 -5.20 -11.73 36.83
C ALA A 583 -4.92 -12.05 38.30
N LEU A 584 -4.36 -11.09 39.04
CA LEU A 584 -4.06 -11.25 40.46
C LEU A 584 -5.32 -11.43 41.30
N SER A 585 -6.45 -10.83 40.88
CA SER A 585 -7.73 -10.98 41.57
C SER A 585 -8.28 -12.41 41.47
N PHE A 586 -8.02 -13.10 40.36
CA PHE A 586 -8.42 -14.49 40.13
C PHE A 586 -7.42 -15.53 40.64
N ALA A 587 -6.25 -15.12 41.15
CA ALA A 587 -5.18 -16.03 41.59
C ALA A 587 -5.60 -16.98 42.73
N SER A 588 -6.65 -16.63 43.49
CA SER A 588 -7.20 -17.45 44.58
C SER A 588 -8.12 -18.58 44.11
N GLY A 589 -8.40 -18.69 42.81
CA GLY A 589 -9.36 -19.67 42.29
C GLY A 589 -10.83 -19.27 42.44
N ASN A 590 -11.14 -18.15 43.11
CA ASN A 590 -12.51 -17.70 43.35
C ASN A 590 -13.11 -16.97 42.12
N ALA A 591 -14.10 -17.59 41.47
CA ALA A 591 -14.81 -17.00 40.33
C ALA A 591 -15.86 -15.93 40.70
N THR A 592 -16.08 -15.66 42.00
CA THR A 592 -17.14 -14.76 42.49
C THR A 592 -16.64 -13.43 43.04
N ILE A 593 -15.38 -13.06 42.77
CA ILE A 593 -14.80 -11.79 43.22
C ILE A 593 -15.66 -10.58 42.82
N THR A 594 -15.75 -9.58 43.68
CA THR A 594 -16.56 -8.36 43.45
C THR A 594 -15.73 -7.12 43.22
N ASN A 595 -14.45 -7.15 43.65
CA ASN A 595 -13.52 -6.03 43.55
C ASN A 595 -12.19 -6.50 42.97
N LEU A 596 -11.51 -5.61 42.26
CA LEU A 596 -10.13 -5.82 41.83
C LEU A 596 -9.16 -5.72 43.01
N VAL A 597 -8.00 -6.36 42.85
CA VAL A 597 -6.83 -6.08 43.68
C VAL A 597 -6.51 -4.58 43.59
N PRO A 598 -6.28 -3.89 44.73
CA PRO A 598 -5.95 -2.47 44.72
C PRO A 598 -4.70 -2.15 43.89
N SER A 599 -4.77 -1.03 43.17
CA SER A 599 -3.70 -0.62 42.23
C SER A 599 -2.35 -0.38 42.90
N TYR A 600 -2.33 0.07 44.17
CA TYR A 600 -1.10 0.36 44.91
C TYR A 600 -0.21 -0.87 45.12
N VAL A 601 -0.75 -2.08 45.00
CA VAL A 601 0.00 -3.33 45.13
C VAL A 601 1.12 -3.42 44.09
N LEU A 602 0.94 -2.80 42.93
CA LEU A 602 1.96 -2.76 41.87
C LEU A 602 3.05 -1.72 42.14
N ASP A 603 2.79 -0.72 42.98
CA ASP A 603 3.75 0.36 43.24
C ASP A 603 4.97 -0.14 44.03
N VAL A 604 4.79 -1.21 44.81
CA VAL A 604 5.86 -1.95 45.51
C VAL A 604 6.91 -2.49 44.54
N CYS A 605 6.52 -2.77 43.29
CA CYS A 605 7.39 -3.29 42.24
C CYS A 605 8.17 -2.19 41.49
N GLY A 606 7.84 -0.91 41.71
CA GLY A 606 8.35 0.23 40.96
C GLY A 606 9.89 0.29 40.78
N PRO A 607 10.72 -0.13 41.76
CA PRO A 607 12.18 -0.14 41.57
C PRO A 607 12.69 -1.07 40.47
N LEU A 608 11.93 -2.11 40.10
CA LEU A 608 12.34 -3.15 39.14
C LEU A 608 11.38 -3.30 37.95
N VAL A 609 10.23 -2.61 37.99
CA VAL A 609 9.17 -2.67 36.99
C VAL A 609 8.83 -1.26 36.54
N GLU A 610 8.72 -1.06 35.23
CA GLU A 610 8.27 0.18 34.63
C GLU A 610 6.92 -0.02 33.92
N GLU A 611 6.05 0.98 34.02
CA GLU A 611 4.82 1.08 33.25
C GLU A 611 5.09 1.88 31.97
N ARG A 612 4.69 1.31 30.83
CA ARG A 612 4.92 1.90 29.50
C ARG A 612 3.79 2.84 29.09
N PRO A 613 3.99 3.66 28.03
CA PRO A 613 2.94 4.56 27.52
C PRO A 613 1.66 3.82 27.07
N ASP A 614 1.77 2.56 26.65
CA ASP A 614 0.65 1.70 26.28
C ASP A 614 0.00 1.00 27.50
N THR A 615 0.36 1.40 28.73
CA THR A 615 -0.04 0.83 30.03
C THR A 615 0.47 -0.58 30.31
N THR A 616 1.34 -1.14 29.48
CA THR A 616 1.92 -2.47 29.73
C THR A 616 3.05 -2.42 30.76
N LEU A 617 3.11 -3.45 31.60
CA LEU A 617 4.12 -3.58 32.65
C LEU A 617 5.27 -4.46 32.18
N ALA A 618 6.49 -4.01 32.42
CA ALA A 618 7.69 -4.75 32.07
C ALA A 618 8.81 -4.52 33.08
N PHE A 619 9.74 -5.47 33.16
CA PHE A 619 10.98 -5.22 33.88
C PHE A 619 11.76 -4.09 33.21
N ILE A 620 12.42 -3.27 34.03
CA ILE A 620 13.33 -2.20 33.59
C ILE A 620 14.43 -2.71 32.64
N HIS A 621 14.78 -4.00 32.73
CA HIS A 621 15.69 -4.68 31.81
C HIS A 621 15.53 -6.21 31.92
N VAL A 622 15.81 -6.94 30.84
CA VAL A 622 15.73 -8.42 30.78
C VAL A 622 16.60 -9.12 31.83
N SER A 623 17.70 -8.50 32.26
CA SER A 623 18.57 -9.04 33.31
C SER A 623 17.88 -9.19 34.66
N VAL A 624 16.81 -8.43 34.94
CA VAL A 624 16.02 -8.62 36.17
C VAL A 624 15.34 -9.98 36.15
N LYS A 625 14.70 -10.34 35.03
CA LYS A 625 14.11 -11.66 34.84
C LYS A 625 15.16 -12.78 34.98
N GLU A 626 16.32 -12.62 34.34
CA GLU A 626 17.43 -13.58 34.44
C GLU A 626 17.90 -13.76 35.89
N PHE A 627 18.05 -12.67 36.64
CA PHE A 627 18.42 -12.69 38.05
C PHE A 627 17.35 -13.37 38.92
N LEU A 628 16.07 -13.04 38.74
CA LEU A 628 14.97 -13.65 39.51
C LEU A 628 14.84 -15.16 39.25
N GLN A 629 15.33 -15.67 38.12
CA GLN A 629 15.35 -17.11 37.82
C GLN A 629 16.62 -17.83 38.32
N SER A 630 17.67 -17.08 38.60
CA SER A 630 18.98 -17.61 39.00
C SER A 630 18.95 -18.21 40.41
N ALA A 631 19.87 -19.16 40.66
CA ALA A 631 20.01 -19.79 41.98
C ALA A 631 20.57 -18.83 43.05
N THR A 632 21.14 -17.69 42.65
CA THR A 632 21.72 -16.70 43.56
C THR A 632 20.70 -15.71 44.12
N SER A 633 19.50 -15.62 43.53
CA SER A 633 18.41 -14.79 44.06
C SER A 633 17.74 -15.47 45.26
N ILE A 634 17.66 -14.78 46.39
CA ILE A 634 16.84 -15.24 47.54
C ILE A 634 15.34 -15.18 47.24
N PHE A 635 14.95 -14.44 46.19
CA PHE A 635 13.59 -14.28 45.71
C PHE A 635 13.47 -14.99 44.35
N ARG A 636 13.71 -16.30 44.35
CA ARG A 636 13.67 -17.08 43.11
C ARG A 636 12.23 -17.26 42.63
N ILE A 637 11.99 -16.99 41.35
CA ILE A 637 10.76 -17.35 40.64
C ILE A 637 11.05 -18.48 39.66
N THR A 638 10.26 -19.54 39.73
CA THR A 638 10.36 -20.68 38.82
C THR A 638 9.24 -20.63 37.80
N ARG A 639 9.49 -21.19 36.63
CA ARG A 639 8.48 -21.22 35.56
C ARG A 639 7.35 -22.17 35.96
N GLU A 640 7.70 -23.26 36.62
CA GLU A 640 6.84 -24.35 37.07
C GLU A 640 5.78 -23.85 38.04
N GLU A 641 6.18 -23.19 39.14
CA GLU A 641 5.25 -22.62 40.13
C GLU A 641 4.37 -21.53 39.53
N THR A 642 4.94 -20.68 38.66
CA THR A 642 4.19 -19.56 38.09
C THR A 642 3.12 -20.02 37.12
N VAL A 643 3.42 -21.02 36.28
CA VAL A 643 2.49 -21.52 35.26
C VAL A 643 1.22 -22.09 35.91
N VAL A 644 1.32 -22.77 37.05
CA VAL A 644 0.15 -23.24 37.81
C VAL A 644 -0.76 -22.07 38.21
N GLY A 645 -0.20 -21.01 38.81
CA GLY A 645 -0.97 -19.82 39.20
C GLY A 645 -1.60 -19.08 38.00
N MET A 646 -0.92 -19.07 36.85
CA MET A 646 -1.48 -18.54 35.60
C MET A 646 -2.66 -19.36 35.09
N CYS A 647 -2.55 -20.69 35.14
CA CYS A 647 -3.65 -21.60 34.79
C CYS A 647 -4.87 -21.36 35.68
N VAL A 648 -4.67 -21.30 37.00
CA VAL A 648 -5.76 -21.01 37.96
C VAL A 648 -6.45 -19.69 37.60
N SER A 649 -5.69 -18.60 37.46
CA SER A 649 -6.27 -17.27 37.20
C SER A 649 -7.02 -17.21 35.86
N THR A 650 -6.46 -17.82 34.81
CA THR A 650 -7.09 -17.83 33.47
C THR A 650 -8.37 -18.66 33.46
N ILE A 651 -8.34 -19.88 34.01
CA ILE A 651 -9.52 -20.76 34.09
C ILE A 651 -10.60 -20.14 34.99
N THR A 652 -10.24 -19.58 36.13
CA THR A 652 -11.19 -18.91 37.03
C THR A 652 -11.81 -17.67 36.38
N CYS A 653 -11.03 -16.89 35.61
CA CYS A 653 -11.57 -15.77 34.82
C CYS A 653 -12.61 -16.25 33.80
N LEU A 654 -12.37 -17.37 33.12
CA LEU A 654 -13.32 -17.98 32.18
C LEU A 654 -14.58 -18.49 32.89
N LEU A 655 -14.45 -19.15 34.05
CA LEU A 655 -15.57 -19.59 34.87
C LEU A 655 -16.43 -18.42 35.37
N SER A 656 -15.79 -17.32 35.79
CA SER A 656 -16.48 -16.07 36.13
C SER A 656 -17.20 -15.48 34.91
N GLY A 657 -16.61 -15.59 33.72
CA GLY A 657 -17.23 -15.18 32.46
C GLY A 657 -18.53 -15.95 32.19
N PHE A 658 -18.52 -17.28 32.32
CA PHE A 658 -19.74 -18.09 32.21
C PHE A 658 -20.84 -17.62 33.16
N ARG A 659 -20.49 -17.31 34.41
CA ARG A 659 -21.48 -16.88 35.40
C ARG A 659 -22.08 -15.51 35.06
N TYR A 660 -21.26 -14.51 34.78
CA TYR A 660 -21.72 -13.11 34.75
C TYR A 660 -21.90 -12.51 33.35
N LEU A 661 -21.30 -13.11 32.32
CA LEU A 661 -21.44 -12.66 30.93
C LEU A 661 -22.43 -13.52 30.14
N PHE A 662 -22.89 -14.64 30.71
CA PHE A 662 -23.88 -15.52 30.09
C PHE A 662 -25.05 -15.86 30.99
N ASP A 663 -24.78 -16.41 32.19
CA ASP A 663 -25.84 -16.95 33.06
C ASP A 663 -26.62 -15.83 33.80
N ASP A 664 -26.00 -14.66 34.03
CA ASP A 664 -26.56 -13.52 34.79
C ASP A 664 -27.05 -12.36 33.88
N THR A 665 -27.68 -11.35 34.47
CA THR A 665 -28.17 -10.16 33.75
C THR A 665 -27.03 -9.42 33.03
N LYS A 666 -27.30 -8.93 31.82
CA LYS A 666 -26.34 -8.11 31.04
C LYS A 666 -25.80 -6.91 31.84
N GLN A 667 -26.60 -6.38 32.75
CA GLN A 667 -26.22 -5.29 33.65
C GLN A 667 -25.10 -5.69 34.62
N ALA A 668 -25.20 -6.87 35.26
CA ALA A 668 -24.16 -7.36 36.17
C ALA A 668 -22.84 -7.61 35.44
N GLY A 669 -22.88 -8.16 34.23
CA GLY A 669 -21.72 -8.33 33.36
C GLY A 669 -21.06 -6.99 33.00
N ALA A 670 -21.85 -6.02 32.54
CA ALA A 670 -21.38 -4.69 32.16
C ALA A 670 -20.67 -3.95 33.30
N VAL A 671 -21.24 -3.93 34.52
CA VAL A 671 -20.60 -3.29 35.69
C VAL A 671 -19.23 -3.91 35.97
N ARG A 672 -19.09 -5.24 35.88
CA ARG A 672 -17.82 -5.93 36.14
C ARG A 672 -16.77 -5.65 35.05
N ILE A 673 -17.19 -5.49 33.80
CA ILE A 673 -16.31 -5.11 32.70
C ILE A 673 -15.77 -3.70 32.94
N VAL A 674 -16.64 -2.72 33.23
CA VAL A 674 -16.19 -1.33 33.47
C VAL A 674 -15.28 -1.22 34.68
N LYS A 675 -15.57 -1.96 35.76
CA LYS A 675 -14.69 -2.07 36.94
C LYS A 675 -13.37 -2.79 36.67
N GLY A 676 -13.14 -3.28 35.45
CA GLY A 676 -11.90 -3.95 35.04
C GLY A 676 -11.71 -5.37 35.60
N ILE A 677 -12.70 -5.94 36.29
CA ILE A 677 -12.63 -7.30 36.87
C ILE A 677 -12.39 -8.33 35.77
N HIS A 678 -13.05 -8.14 34.61
CA HIS A 678 -12.86 -8.97 33.42
C HIS A 678 -11.77 -8.42 32.47
N GLY A 679 -10.82 -7.61 32.95
CA GLY A 679 -9.71 -7.12 32.14
C GLY A 679 -8.86 -8.24 31.53
N LEU A 680 -8.65 -9.35 32.25
CA LEU A 680 -7.91 -10.52 31.75
C LEU A 680 -8.67 -11.31 30.66
N HIS A 681 -9.95 -11.03 30.40
CA HIS A 681 -10.83 -11.94 29.68
C HIS A 681 -10.31 -12.31 28.27
N VAL A 682 -9.90 -11.31 27.48
CA VAL A 682 -9.35 -11.52 26.13
C VAL A 682 -8.05 -12.35 26.17
N TYR A 683 -7.18 -12.08 27.15
CA TYR A 683 -5.95 -12.86 27.34
C TYR A 683 -6.27 -14.31 27.76
N ALA A 684 -7.22 -14.50 28.67
CA ALA A 684 -7.62 -15.82 29.14
C ALA A 684 -8.26 -16.64 28.02
N THR A 685 -9.15 -16.06 27.22
CA THR A 685 -9.78 -16.75 26.08
C THR A 685 -8.76 -17.21 25.06
N GLU A 686 -7.65 -16.48 24.90
CA GLU A 686 -6.56 -16.86 24.00
C GLU A 686 -5.60 -17.85 24.66
N PHE A 687 -5.00 -17.56 25.81
CA PHE A 687 -3.85 -18.33 26.29
C PHE A 687 -4.14 -19.43 27.30
N TRP A 688 -5.39 -19.69 27.70
CA TRP A 688 -5.70 -20.73 28.69
C TRP A 688 -5.24 -22.13 28.26
N THR A 689 -5.44 -22.51 26.98
CA THR A 689 -5.01 -23.80 26.43
C THR A 689 -3.50 -23.93 26.46
N GLU A 690 -2.79 -22.87 26.11
CA GLU A 690 -1.32 -22.84 26.13
C GLU A 690 -0.76 -22.97 27.54
N HIS A 691 -1.31 -22.24 28.52
CA HIS A 691 -0.88 -22.37 29.91
C HIS A 691 -1.15 -23.78 30.44
N LEU A 692 -2.34 -24.33 30.17
CA LEU A 692 -2.72 -25.66 30.62
C LEU A 692 -1.85 -26.76 30.00
N LEU A 693 -1.57 -26.70 28.69
CA LEU A 693 -0.68 -27.66 28.01
C LEU A 693 0.75 -27.58 28.51
N ASN A 694 1.27 -26.37 28.76
CA ASN A 694 2.60 -26.21 29.35
C ASN A 694 2.65 -26.71 30.79
N CYS A 695 1.60 -26.49 31.57
CA CYS A 695 1.46 -27.01 32.93
C CYS A 695 1.45 -28.55 32.95
N ALA A 696 0.66 -29.16 32.07
CA ALA A 696 0.57 -30.63 31.95
C ALA A 696 1.89 -31.25 31.46
N SER A 697 2.58 -30.61 30.52
CA SER A 697 3.86 -31.10 29.98
C SER A 697 4.98 -31.15 31.03
N VAL A 698 4.88 -30.33 32.09
CA VAL A 698 5.88 -30.26 33.17
C VAL A 698 5.42 -31.01 34.43
N GLY A 699 4.28 -31.71 34.39
CA GLY A 699 3.74 -32.50 35.50
C GLY A 699 2.90 -31.71 36.51
N GLY A 700 2.95 -30.38 36.49
CA GLY A 700 2.29 -29.52 37.49
C GLY A 700 0.76 -29.56 37.50
N LEU A 701 0.12 -30.18 36.52
CA LEU A 701 -1.34 -30.41 36.55
C LEU A 701 -1.71 -31.41 37.67
N ASN A 702 -0.91 -32.46 37.87
CA ASN A 702 -1.17 -33.50 38.86
C ASN A 702 -0.83 -33.06 40.30
N ASP A 703 -0.03 -32.01 40.44
CA ASP A 703 0.46 -31.49 41.73
C ASP A 703 -0.52 -30.51 42.39
N SER A 704 -1.62 -30.13 41.73
CA SER A 704 -2.55 -29.10 42.21
C SER A 704 -4.01 -29.52 42.06
N GLU A 705 -4.60 -30.05 43.14
CA GLU A 705 -6.01 -30.47 43.22
C GLU A 705 -6.98 -29.35 42.80
N CYS A 706 -6.74 -28.12 43.26
CA CYS A 706 -7.55 -26.95 42.91
C CYS A 706 -7.58 -26.68 41.39
N LEU A 707 -6.44 -26.84 40.71
CA LEU A 707 -6.35 -26.62 39.27
C LEU A 707 -7.13 -27.69 38.50
N ILE A 708 -7.01 -28.95 38.91
CA ILE A 708 -7.77 -30.06 38.32
C ILE A 708 -9.27 -29.84 38.51
N GLU A 709 -9.72 -29.44 39.69
CA GLU A 709 -11.13 -29.16 39.97
C GLU A 709 -11.67 -28.02 39.10
N LEU A 710 -10.94 -26.91 39.00
CA LEU A 710 -11.30 -25.78 38.16
C LEU A 710 -11.33 -26.15 36.66
N ALA A 711 -10.32 -26.88 36.19
CA ALA A 711 -10.24 -27.32 34.80
C ALA A 711 -11.38 -28.29 34.44
N ASN A 712 -11.71 -29.24 35.32
CA ASN A 712 -12.86 -30.13 35.16
C ASN A 712 -14.18 -29.36 35.18
N THR A 713 -14.32 -28.38 36.08
CA THR A 713 -15.52 -27.52 36.13
C THR A 713 -15.71 -26.75 34.83
N LEU A 714 -14.64 -26.17 34.28
CA LEU A 714 -14.67 -25.48 33.00
C LEU A 714 -15.02 -26.45 31.86
N ALA A 715 -14.37 -27.62 31.81
CA ALA A 715 -14.63 -28.62 30.80
C ALA A 715 -16.08 -29.13 30.83
N ASN A 716 -16.64 -29.35 32.02
CA ASN A 716 -18.05 -29.71 32.20
C ASN A 716 -19.02 -28.62 31.74
N LYS A 717 -18.73 -27.34 32.04
CA LYS A 717 -19.53 -26.22 31.50
C LYS A 717 -19.46 -26.18 29.98
N LEU A 718 -18.26 -26.30 29.40
CA LEU A 718 -18.08 -26.31 27.95
C LEU A 718 -18.79 -27.47 27.26
N GLU A 719 -18.79 -28.66 27.86
CA GLU A 719 -19.48 -29.85 27.33
C GLU A 719 -21.00 -29.65 27.30
N LYS A 720 -21.59 -29.12 28.39
CA LYS A 720 -23.03 -28.80 28.44
C LYS A 720 -23.43 -27.85 27.30
N TYR A 721 -22.63 -26.83 27.04
CA TYR A 721 -22.87 -25.89 25.95
C TYR A 721 -22.65 -26.52 24.56
N THR A 722 -21.66 -27.39 24.40
CA THR A 722 -21.37 -28.04 23.12
C THR A 722 -22.50 -28.96 22.65
N ASN A 723 -23.20 -29.60 23.59
CA ASN A 723 -24.33 -30.51 23.32
C ASN A 723 -25.65 -29.80 22.97
N VAL A 724 -25.76 -28.48 23.18
CA VAL A 724 -26.96 -27.69 22.83
C VAL A 724 -26.98 -27.29 21.34
N PHE A 725 -25.83 -27.31 20.66
CA PHE A 725 -25.65 -26.77 19.30
C PHE A 725 -25.20 -27.83 18.26
N THR A 726 -25.54 -29.10 18.45
CA THR A 726 -25.23 -30.16 17.48
C THR A 726 -26.26 -30.22 16.36
N GLU A 727 -26.08 -29.40 15.32
CA GLU A 727 -26.45 -29.76 13.95
C GLU A 727 -25.24 -29.51 13.01
N GLU A 728 -24.90 -30.55 12.25
CA GLU A 728 -23.95 -30.66 11.13
C GLU A 728 -22.66 -29.80 11.16
N ARG A 729 -21.58 -30.36 11.72
CA ARG A 729 -20.20 -29.82 11.57
C ARG A 729 -19.46 -30.51 10.42
N PRO A 730 -18.91 -29.78 9.43
CA PRO A 730 -17.99 -30.37 8.47
C PRO A 730 -16.67 -30.70 9.17
N VAL A 731 -16.26 -31.98 9.12
CA VAL A 731 -14.93 -32.40 9.58
C VAL A 731 -13.89 -31.93 8.55
N LEU A 732 -13.25 -30.80 8.82
CA LEU A 732 -12.08 -30.37 8.06
C LEU A 732 -10.83 -30.89 8.78
N ASP A 733 -10.28 -31.98 8.26
CA ASP A 733 -9.00 -32.53 8.68
C ASP A 733 -7.87 -31.52 8.35
N ASP A 734 -7.09 -31.16 9.35
CA ASP A 734 -5.84 -30.41 9.19
C ASP A 734 -4.79 -31.08 10.08
N GLY A 735 -3.84 -31.74 9.41
CA GLY A 735 -2.89 -32.65 10.01
C GLY A 735 -1.78 -31.93 10.77
N SER A 736 -1.97 -31.75 12.08
CA SER A 736 -0.90 -31.65 13.08
C SER A 736 -1.54 -31.64 14.47
N LYS A 737 -1.70 -32.81 15.10
CA LYS A 737 -2.08 -32.88 16.51
C LYS A 737 -0.93 -32.31 17.35
N ASP A 738 -1.21 -31.36 18.25
CA ASP A 738 -0.22 -30.86 19.19
C ASP A 738 0.28 -32.02 20.05
N GLN A 739 1.58 -32.30 20.00
CA GLN A 739 2.20 -33.43 20.71
C GLN A 739 2.02 -33.34 22.23
N ARG A 740 1.81 -32.12 22.78
CA ARG A 740 1.58 -31.90 24.21
C ARG A 740 0.21 -32.40 24.68
N LEU A 741 -0.74 -32.66 23.77
CA LEU A 741 -2.04 -33.26 24.13
C LEU A 741 -1.88 -34.66 24.76
N GLU A 742 -0.78 -35.35 24.48
CA GLU A 742 -0.45 -36.64 25.08
C GLU A 742 -0.29 -36.54 26.61
N ALA A 743 0.09 -35.37 27.14
CA ALA A 743 0.20 -35.12 28.58
C ALA A 743 -1.17 -35.01 29.28
N LEU A 744 -2.27 -34.91 28.53
CA LEU A 744 -3.64 -34.81 29.06
C LEU A 744 -4.44 -36.12 28.91
N LYS A 745 -3.78 -37.24 28.58
CA LYS A 745 -4.45 -38.54 28.37
C LYS A 745 -5.30 -39.00 29.55
N GLU A 746 -4.81 -38.77 30.77
CA GLU A 746 -5.51 -39.14 32.01
C GLU A 746 -6.76 -38.27 32.28
N HIS A 747 -6.96 -37.19 31.52
CA HIS A 747 -8.11 -36.28 31.63
C HIS A 747 -8.82 -36.11 30.27
N PRO A 748 -9.59 -37.12 29.82
CA PRO A 748 -10.13 -37.16 28.46
C PRO A 748 -11.10 -36.00 28.14
N LEU A 749 -11.88 -35.54 29.12
CA LEU A 749 -12.82 -34.42 28.93
C LEU A 749 -12.07 -33.09 28.72
N ILE A 750 -11.01 -32.85 29.50
CA ILE A 750 -10.16 -31.65 29.36
C ILE A 750 -9.45 -31.68 28.01
N SER A 751 -8.86 -32.83 27.65
CA SER A 751 -8.17 -33.02 26.37
C SER A 751 -9.09 -32.74 25.17
N LYS A 752 -10.33 -33.27 25.19
CA LYS A 752 -11.36 -33.00 24.17
C LYS A 752 -11.64 -31.51 24.01
N GLN A 753 -11.81 -30.78 25.12
CA GLN A 753 -12.17 -29.35 25.09
C GLN A 753 -10.99 -28.46 24.68
N VAL A 754 -9.76 -28.81 25.08
CA VAL A 754 -8.54 -28.15 24.60
C VAL A 754 -8.39 -28.35 23.09
N GLU A 755 -8.57 -29.57 22.60
CA GLU A 755 -8.48 -29.89 21.18
C GLU A 755 -9.56 -29.15 20.37
N ALA A 756 -10.80 -29.09 20.87
CA ALA A 756 -11.89 -28.33 20.27
C ALA A 756 -11.57 -26.82 20.17
N SER A 757 -10.99 -26.25 21.23
CA SER A 757 -10.61 -24.84 21.29
C SER A 757 -9.43 -24.51 20.37
N LEU A 758 -8.43 -25.39 20.27
CA LEU A 758 -7.33 -25.25 19.32
C LEU A 758 -7.84 -25.30 17.86
N ARG A 759 -8.79 -26.20 17.56
CA ARG A 759 -9.45 -26.27 16.24
C ARG A 759 -10.31 -25.04 15.94
N ALA A 760 -10.97 -24.46 16.95
CA ALA A 760 -11.80 -23.28 16.76
C ALA A 760 -11.04 -22.04 16.28
N ARG A 761 -9.72 -22.02 16.49
CA ARG A 761 -8.84 -20.91 16.14
C ARG A 761 -8.09 -21.10 14.82
N CYS A 762 -8.47 -22.08 14.01
CA CYS A 762 -7.82 -22.33 12.73
C CYS A 762 -8.25 -21.33 11.64
N LEU A 763 -7.34 -21.06 10.70
CA LEU A 763 -7.57 -20.13 9.58
C LEU A 763 -8.81 -20.50 8.75
N LYS A 764 -9.03 -21.81 8.52
CA LYS A 764 -10.19 -22.32 7.76
C LYS A 764 -11.52 -21.94 8.40
N ARG A 765 -11.59 -21.87 9.74
CA ARG A 765 -12.81 -21.47 10.46
C ARG A 765 -13.04 -19.96 10.41
N LEU A 766 -11.97 -19.15 10.41
CA LEU A 766 -12.07 -17.71 10.16
C LEU A 766 -12.59 -17.43 8.75
N GLU A 767 -12.05 -18.10 7.73
CA GLU A 767 -12.51 -17.97 6.34
C GLU A 767 -14.01 -18.31 6.20
N TYR A 768 -14.47 -19.37 6.85
CA TYR A 768 -15.88 -19.74 6.89
C TYR A 768 -16.76 -18.65 7.54
N LYS A 769 -16.36 -18.10 8.69
CA LYS A 769 -17.12 -17.04 9.39
C LYS A 769 -17.24 -15.77 8.56
N ILE A 770 -16.14 -15.33 7.94
CA ILE A 770 -16.13 -14.15 7.07
C ILE A 770 -17.04 -14.37 5.86
N LEU A 771 -17.00 -15.55 5.23
CA LEU A 771 -17.89 -15.90 4.12
C LEU A 771 -19.38 -15.90 4.50
N LYS A 772 -19.71 -16.31 5.74
CA LYS A 772 -21.09 -16.31 6.24
C LYS A 772 -21.60 -14.89 6.52
N GLU A 773 -20.80 -14.05 7.18
CA GLU A 773 -21.11 -12.62 7.41
C GLU A 773 -21.32 -11.84 6.10
N ILE A 774 -20.60 -12.24 5.06
CA ILE A 774 -20.74 -11.71 3.71
C ILE A 774 -22.09 -12.14 3.08
N GLY A 775 -22.51 -13.39 3.28
CA GLY A 775 -23.74 -13.95 2.70
C GLY A 775 -25.03 -13.39 3.31
N GLU A 776 -24.99 -12.99 4.58
CA GLU A 776 -26.13 -12.40 5.29
C GLU A 776 -26.38 -10.93 4.90
N ASN A 777 -25.39 -10.22 4.35
CA ASN A 777 -25.48 -8.81 3.94
C ASN A 777 -25.94 -8.59 2.48
N THR A 778 -26.39 -9.63 1.77
CA THR A 778 -27.06 -9.44 0.46
C THR A 778 -28.56 -9.15 0.63
N PRO A 779 -29.11 -8.07 0.05
CA PRO A 779 -30.52 -7.71 0.24
C PRO A 779 -31.41 -8.76 -0.44
N LYS A 780 -32.09 -9.57 0.36
CA LYS A 780 -33.22 -10.40 -0.11
C LYS A 780 -34.51 -9.61 0.06
N SER A 781 -35.26 -9.56 -1.04
CA SER A 781 -36.56 -8.91 -1.20
C SER A 781 -37.56 -9.28 -0.09
N SER A 782 -38.17 -8.24 0.47
CA SER A 782 -39.53 -8.14 1.04
C SER A 782 -40.34 -9.44 1.21
N HIS A 783 -40.65 -9.79 2.46
CA HIS A 783 -42.03 -10.05 2.91
C HIS A 783 -42.13 -9.87 4.43
N HIS A 784 -43.08 -9.02 4.84
CA HIS A 784 -43.45 -8.76 6.23
C HIS A 784 -44.02 -10.02 6.91
N SER A 785 -43.57 -10.27 8.14
CA SER A 785 -44.49 -10.53 9.26
C SER A 785 -43.83 -10.01 10.54
N GLN A 786 -44.56 -9.17 11.27
CA GLN A 786 -44.20 -8.68 12.59
C GLN A 786 -44.37 -9.84 13.58
N ASP A 787 -43.30 -10.21 14.30
CA ASP A 787 -43.42 -10.69 15.67
C ASP A 787 -42.06 -10.73 16.40
N SER A 788 -42.01 -10.02 17.53
CA SER A 788 -41.00 -10.04 18.60
C SER A 788 -39.53 -9.70 18.26
N TYR A 789 -39.08 -8.56 18.80
CA TYR A 789 -37.66 -8.21 18.94
C TYR A 789 -36.93 -9.28 19.78
N ARG A 790 -36.15 -10.14 19.13
CA ARG A 790 -35.00 -10.85 19.72
C ARG A 790 -33.74 -10.42 18.94
N PRO A 791 -32.66 -9.96 19.59
CA PRO A 791 -31.40 -9.72 18.90
C PRO A 791 -30.84 -11.06 18.40
N PRO A 792 -30.14 -11.09 17.25
CA PRO A 792 -29.65 -12.32 16.65
C PRO A 792 -28.46 -12.84 17.46
N TYR A 793 -28.68 -13.85 18.30
CA TYR A 793 -27.59 -14.73 18.72
C TYR A 793 -27.10 -15.47 17.48
N SER A 794 -25.94 -15.07 16.95
CA SER A 794 -25.28 -15.77 15.85
C SER A 794 -24.85 -17.17 16.33
N SER A 795 -25.64 -18.15 15.90
CA SER A 795 -25.35 -19.57 15.91
C SER A 795 -24.01 -19.86 15.22
N GLU A 796 -23.08 -20.51 15.95
CA GLU A 796 -21.88 -21.29 15.52
C GLU A 796 -20.55 -20.90 16.21
N GLY A 797 -20.40 -21.25 17.50
CA GLY A 797 -19.14 -21.12 18.25
C GLY A 797 -18.89 -22.31 19.18
N ASP A 798 -17.63 -22.56 19.56
CA ASP A 798 -17.36 -23.30 20.81
C ASP A 798 -17.71 -22.40 22.02
N GLY A 799 -17.87 -22.99 23.21
CA GLY A 799 -18.32 -22.22 24.39
C GLY A 799 -17.39 -21.05 24.77
N ILE A 800 -16.09 -21.15 24.45
CA ILE A 800 -15.12 -20.07 24.66
C ILE A 800 -15.29 -18.93 23.64
N SER A 801 -15.50 -19.24 22.35
CA SER A 801 -15.76 -18.19 21.33
C SER A 801 -17.03 -17.42 21.63
N ALA A 802 -18.10 -18.13 22.03
CA ALA A 802 -19.35 -17.48 22.41
C ALA A 802 -19.14 -16.53 23.60
N MET A 803 -18.26 -16.88 24.54
CA MET A 803 -17.96 -16.05 25.71
C MET A 803 -17.24 -14.77 25.32
N LEU A 804 -16.24 -14.92 24.45
CA LEU A 804 -15.52 -13.78 23.89
C LEU A 804 -16.47 -12.85 23.14
N SER A 805 -17.41 -13.39 22.35
CA SER A 805 -18.43 -12.59 21.67
C SER A 805 -19.33 -11.84 22.66
N SER A 806 -19.83 -12.50 23.73
CA SER A 806 -20.64 -11.82 24.75
C SER A 806 -19.87 -10.68 25.44
N TYR A 807 -18.59 -10.91 25.77
CA TYR A 807 -17.71 -9.85 26.30
C TYR A 807 -17.57 -8.68 25.32
N GLN A 808 -17.30 -8.98 24.05
CA GLN A 808 -17.10 -7.99 23.00
C GLN A 808 -18.36 -7.17 22.71
N ASP A 809 -19.53 -7.82 22.66
CA ASP A 809 -20.82 -7.16 22.45
C ASP A 809 -21.15 -6.22 23.62
N THR A 810 -20.88 -6.66 24.85
CA THR A 810 -21.08 -5.83 26.04
C THR A 810 -20.11 -4.66 26.06
N ALA A 811 -18.85 -4.86 25.66
CA ALA A 811 -17.87 -3.80 25.55
C ALA A 811 -18.23 -2.79 24.44
N ALA A 812 -18.66 -3.26 23.26
CA ALA A 812 -19.12 -2.41 22.17
C ALA A 812 -20.34 -1.57 22.57
N PHE A 813 -21.29 -2.18 23.29
CA PHE A 813 -22.43 -1.47 23.86
C PHE A 813 -22.01 -0.37 24.84
N LEU A 814 -21.10 -0.67 25.78
CA LEU A 814 -20.58 0.29 26.76
C LEU A 814 -19.81 1.46 26.14
N LEU A 815 -19.14 1.24 25.01
CA LEU A 815 -18.43 2.31 24.29
C LEU A 815 -19.39 3.38 23.74
N GLN A 816 -20.65 3.03 23.49
CA GLN A 816 -21.68 3.95 22.99
C GLN A 816 -22.46 4.67 24.10
N GLN A 817 -22.17 4.38 25.38
CA GLN A 817 -22.89 4.99 26.50
C GLN A 817 -22.06 6.11 27.14
N ASP A 818 -22.72 7.22 27.49
CA ASP A 818 -22.10 8.30 28.30
C ASP A 818 -22.29 8.09 29.80
N HIS A 819 -23.30 7.31 30.18
CA HIS A 819 -23.60 6.94 31.56
C HIS A 819 -24.10 5.49 31.63
N PHE A 820 -23.75 4.76 32.70
CA PHE A 820 -24.26 3.42 32.94
C PHE A 820 -24.62 3.21 34.43
N PRO A 821 -25.84 2.71 34.75
CA PRO A 821 -26.26 2.55 36.13
C PRO A 821 -25.33 1.63 36.95
N GLY A 822 -24.90 2.10 38.13
CA GLY A 822 -24.01 1.36 39.03
C GLY A 822 -22.52 1.58 38.78
N VAL A 823 -22.16 2.51 37.88
CA VAL A 823 -20.79 2.94 37.59
C VAL A 823 -20.72 4.47 37.46
N SER A 824 -19.64 5.09 37.93
CA SER A 824 -19.41 6.53 37.76
C SER A 824 -19.00 6.87 36.33
N SER A 825 -19.27 8.11 35.88
CA SER A 825 -18.82 8.59 34.55
C SER A 825 -17.30 8.53 34.42
N THR A 826 -16.57 8.83 35.49
CA THR A 826 -15.11 8.73 35.54
C THR A 826 -14.59 7.31 35.35
N GLU A 827 -15.24 6.31 35.97
CA GLU A 827 -14.86 4.90 35.81
C GLU A 827 -15.12 4.42 34.37
N LEU A 828 -16.23 4.86 33.77
CA LEU A 828 -16.57 4.51 32.39
C LEU A 828 -15.57 5.13 31.40
N GLU A 829 -15.22 6.40 31.54
CA GLU A 829 -14.24 7.06 30.67
C GLU A 829 -12.83 6.47 30.83
N MET A 830 -12.40 6.17 32.06
CA MET A 830 -11.13 5.47 32.30
C MET A 830 -11.12 4.09 31.61
N TRP A 831 -12.22 3.34 31.69
CA TRP A 831 -12.35 2.07 31.01
C TRP A 831 -12.32 2.21 29.48
N LYS A 832 -13.04 3.19 28.90
CA LYS A 832 -13.02 3.47 27.46
C LYS A 832 -11.60 3.77 26.98
N GLY A 833 -10.85 4.59 27.71
CA GLY A 833 -9.44 4.91 27.40
C GLY A 833 -8.53 3.67 27.37
N GLN A 834 -8.78 2.68 28.22
CA GLN A 834 -7.88 1.52 28.40
C GLN A 834 -8.28 0.29 27.58
N PHE A 835 -9.58 0.08 27.36
CA PHE A 835 -10.15 -1.18 26.84
C PHE A 835 -11.00 -1.03 25.58
N ARG A 836 -11.12 0.17 24.99
CA ARG A 836 -11.87 0.36 23.72
C ARG A 836 -11.51 -0.63 22.63
N THR A 837 -10.24 -1.02 22.52
CA THR A 837 -9.80 -1.96 21.48
C THR A 837 -10.20 -3.40 21.75
N SER A 838 -10.47 -3.75 23.01
CA SER A 838 -10.86 -5.13 23.40
C SER A 838 -12.23 -5.54 22.86
N ALA A 839 -13.07 -4.58 22.45
CA ALA A 839 -14.34 -4.82 21.76
C ALA A 839 -14.15 -5.37 20.34
N PHE A 840 -13.03 -5.04 19.69
CA PHE A 840 -12.78 -5.36 18.29
C PHE A 840 -11.47 -6.12 18.12
N THR A 841 -11.39 -7.38 18.56
CA THR A 841 -10.17 -8.19 18.39
C THR A 841 -10.23 -9.10 17.17
N CYS A 842 -9.07 -9.38 16.58
CA CYS A 842 -8.97 -10.33 15.48
C CYS A 842 -9.39 -11.74 15.93
N ARG A 843 -10.14 -12.45 15.08
CA ARG A 843 -10.62 -13.81 15.36
C ARG A 843 -9.61 -14.92 15.03
N LEU A 844 -8.41 -14.57 14.54
CA LEU A 844 -7.34 -15.54 14.24
C LEU A 844 -6.38 -15.70 15.43
N GLY A 845 -6.35 -16.86 16.09
CA GLY A 845 -5.57 -17.04 17.33
C GLY A 845 -4.08 -16.67 17.26
N PHE A 846 -3.43 -16.88 16.11
CA PHE A 846 -2.01 -16.56 15.92
C PHE A 846 -1.75 -15.09 15.53
N CYS A 847 -2.78 -14.25 15.43
CA CYS A 847 -2.63 -12.84 15.13
C CYS A 847 -2.33 -12.02 16.40
N PRO A 848 -1.33 -11.11 16.40
CA PRO A 848 -1.10 -10.19 17.52
C PRO A 848 -2.34 -9.36 17.89
N ARG A 849 -3.12 -8.95 16.87
CA ARG A 849 -4.34 -8.15 16.99
C ARG A 849 -5.53 -8.90 17.59
N THR A 850 -5.39 -10.19 17.90
CA THR A 850 -6.35 -10.96 18.70
C THR A 850 -6.40 -10.50 20.15
N THR A 851 -5.34 -9.82 20.60
CA THR A 851 -5.27 -9.30 21.97
C THR A 851 -5.19 -7.79 22.05
N GLU A 852 -4.52 -7.13 21.09
CA GLU A 852 -4.44 -5.66 21.05
C GLU A 852 -5.73 -5.03 20.58
N GLY A 853 -6.41 -5.68 19.63
CA GLY A 853 -7.65 -5.22 19.02
C GLY A 853 -7.50 -3.99 18.13
N PHE A 854 -8.65 -3.46 17.71
CA PHE A 854 -8.80 -2.34 16.79
C PHE A 854 -9.69 -1.26 17.39
N LEU A 855 -9.58 -0.03 16.87
CA LEU A 855 -10.40 1.08 17.34
C LEU A 855 -11.85 1.00 16.85
N SER A 856 -12.12 0.25 15.79
CA SER A 856 -13.45 0.07 15.21
C SER A 856 -13.61 -1.33 14.58
N GLU A 857 -14.86 -1.72 14.37
CA GLU A 857 -15.21 -2.96 13.68
C GLU A 857 -14.68 -2.98 12.23
N ASP A 858 -14.74 -1.85 11.51
CA ASP A 858 -14.27 -1.75 10.13
C ASP A 858 -12.76 -2.00 9.99
N LEU A 859 -11.97 -1.47 10.94
CA LEU A 859 -10.54 -1.73 10.99
C LEU A 859 -10.24 -3.21 11.23
N ARG A 860 -10.99 -3.86 12.14
CA ARG A 860 -10.91 -5.30 12.36
C ARG A 860 -11.27 -6.08 11.11
N ARG A 861 -12.40 -5.77 10.46
CA ARG A 861 -12.88 -6.47 9.26
C ARG A 861 -11.85 -6.38 8.12
N ARG A 862 -11.33 -5.18 7.84
CA ARG A 862 -10.27 -4.98 6.83
C ARG A 862 -9.01 -5.80 7.15
N HIS A 863 -8.61 -5.84 8.41
CA HIS A 863 -7.48 -6.65 8.83
C HIS A 863 -7.75 -8.15 8.72
N GLU A 864 -8.94 -8.62 9.08
CA GLU A 864 -9.30 -10.04 8.97
C GLU A 864 -9.40 -10.51 7.52
N MET A 865 -9.84 -9.64 6.60
CA MET A 865 -9.79 -9.92 5.16
C MET A 865 -8.36 -10.19 4.69
N ALA A 866 -7.35 -9.51 5.26
CA ALA A 866 -5.94 -9.78 5.00
C ALA A 866 -5.49 -11.18 5.43
N HIS A 867 -6.18 -11.79 6.41
CA HIS A 867 -5.85 -13.13 6.88
C HIS A 867 -6.28 -14.20 5.91
N THR A 868 -7.42 -14.00 5.25
CA THR A 868 -8.06 -14.99 4.40
C THR A 868 -7.46 -15.08 3.01
N GLN A 869 -7.44 -16.27 2.41
CA GLN A 869 -7.08 -16.44 0.99
C GLN A 869 -8.23 -16.08 0.04
N LEU A 870 -9.28 -15.42 0.55
CA LEU A 870 -10.46 -15.05 -0.22
C LEU A 870 -10.07 -14.04 -1.31
N ALA A 871 -10.64 -14.28 -2.48
CA ALA A 871 -10.33 -13.54 -3.69
C ALA A 871 -11.09 -12.21 -3.69
N ILE A 872 -10.42 -11.08 -3.50
CA ILE A 872 -11.09 -9.76 -3.53
C ILE A 872 -11.09 -9.22 -4.96
N CYS A 873 -12.16 -8.52 -5.33
CA CYS A 873 -12.20 -7.74 -6.56
C CYS A 873 -11.19 -6.59 -6.47
N THR A 874 -10.29 -6.48 -7.46
CA THR A 874 -9.21 -5.48 -7.48
C THR A 874 -9.59 -4.17 -8.18
N ILE A 875 -10.86 -4.01 -8.56
CA ILE A 875 -11.35 -2.82 -9.25
C ILE A 875 -11.80 -1.78 -8.21
N PRO A 876 -11.26 -0.55 -8.26
CA PRO A 876 -11.71 0.56 -7.40
C PRO A 876 -13.22 0.77 -7.56
N GLU A 877 -13.93 1.12 -6.47
CA GLU A 877 -15.40 1.26 -6.42
C GLU A 877 -16.22 -0.06 -6.47
N CYS A 878 -15.59 -1.23 -6.60
CA CYS A 878 -16.34 -2.49 -6.58
C CYS A 878 -16.70 -2.90 -5.14
N GLN A 879 -17.97 -2.74 -4.78
CA GLN A 879 -18.51 -3.09 -3.46
C GLN A 879 -18.80 -4.60 -3.27
N TYR A 880 -18.39 -5.45 -4.22
CA TYR A 880 -18.63 -6.88 -4.10
C TYR A 880 -17.74 -7.51 -3.02
N PRO A 881 -18.31 -8.38 -2.18
CA PRO A 881 -17.54 -9.00 -1.11
C PRO A 881 -16.55 -10.06 -1.63
N PRO A 882 -15.52 -10.41 -0.83
CA PRO A 882 -14.51 -11.41 -1.18
C PRO A 882 -15.10 -12.76 -1.63
N PHE A 883 -14.53 -13.32 -2.70
CA PHE A 883 -14.99 -14.56 -3.31
C PHE A 883 -14.28 -15.80 -2.73
N PRO A 884 -15.01 -16.90 -2.45
CA PRO A 884 -14.44 -18.13 -1.89
C PRO A 884 -13.48 -18.87 -2.83
N THR A 885 -13.55 -18.63 -4.14
CA THR A 885 -12.66 -19.27 -5.12
C THR A 885 -12.23 -18.28 -6.20
N ALA A 886 -11.05 -18.49 -6.77
CA ALA A 886 -10.59 -17.75 -7.94
C ALA A 886 -11.56 -17.87 -9.13
N ARG A 887 -12.31 -18.97 -9.22
CA ARG A 887 -13.35 -19.18 -10.23
C ARG A 887 -14.57 -18.28 -10.00
N ALA A 888 -14.96 -18.06 -8.75
CA ALA A 888 -16.03 -17.14 -8.39
C ALA A 888 -15.62 -15.68 -8.60
N LEU A 889 -14.38 -15.30 -8.24
CA LEU A 889 -13.83 -13.99 -8.60
C LEU A 889 -13.76 -13.83 -10.11
N ASN A 890 -13.23 -14.79 -10.86
CA ASN A 890 -13.20 -14.73 -12.32
C ASN A 890 -14.61 -14.68 -12.94
N SER A 891 -15.59 -15.34 -12.34
CA SER A 891 -17.00 -15.24 -12.75
C SER A 891 -17.56 -13.83 -12.50
N HIS A 892 -17.26 -13.23 -11.35
CA HIS A 892 -17.63 -11.85 -11.03
C HIS A 892 -16.89 -10.85 -11.93
N MET A 893 -15.57 -10.98 -12.11
CA MET A 893 -14.79 -10.23 -13.10
C MET A 893 -15.45 -10.35 -14.48
N ASN A 894 -15.84 -11.56 -14.89
CA ASN A 894 -16.50 -11.83 -16.19
C ASN A 894 -17.96 -11.38 -16.29
N LYS A 895 -18.64 -11.09 -15.19
CA LYS A 895 -20.06 -10.70 -15.18
C LYS A 895 -20.27 -9.22 -14.88
N CYS A 896 -19.47 -8.66 -13.98
CA CYS A 896 -19.62 -7.32 -13.44
C CYS A 896 -18.59 -6.33 -14.02
N HIS A 897 -17.47 -6.80 -14.58
CA HIS A 897 -16.37 -5.92 -15.03
C HIS A 897 -15.88 -6.17 -16.45
N LEU A 898 -16.02 -7.39 -16.97
CA LEU A 898 -15.71 -7.77 -18.35
C LEU A 898 -17.01 -8.07 -19.07
N TYR A 899 -17.60 -7.06 -19.69
CA TYR A 899 -18.74 -7.24 -20.59
C TYR A 899 -18.32 -8.04 -21.84
N LYS A 900 -19.00 -9.15 -22.13
CA LYS A 900 -18.97 -9.79 -23.46
C LYS A 900 -20.35 -9.67 -24.09
N PRO A 901 -20.52 -8.98 -25.24
CA PRO A 901 -21.80 -8.99 -25.94
C PRO A 901 -22.11 -10.40 -26.43
N ALA A 902 -23.31 -10.88 -26.13
CA ALA A 902 -23.84 -12.13 -26.63
C ALA A 902 -23.90 -12.08 -28.16
N ARG A 903 -23.18 -12.98 -28.85
CA ARG A 903 -23.39 -13.20 -30.28
C ARG A 903 -24.76 -13.85 -30.45
N ARG A 904 -25.73 -13.09 -30.99
CA ARG A 904 -26.96 -13.64 -31.56
C ARG A 904 -26.57 -14.59 -32.71
N PRO A 905 -27.09 -15.83 -32.76
CA PRO A 905 -26.95 -16.66 -33.95
C PRO A 905 -27.84 -16.08 -35.05
N ILE A 906 -27.23 -15.59 -36.13
CA ILE A 906 -27.97 -15.23 -37.35
C ILE A 906 -28.38 -16.52 -38.04
N ARG A 907 -29.70 -16.69 -38.18
CA ARG A 907 -30.35 -17.64 -39.07
C ARG A 907 -30.03 -17.26 -40.52
N SER A 908 -29.64 -18.23 -41.34
CA SER A 908 -29.97 -18.22 -42.76
C SER A 908 -31.06 -19.27 -43.01
N SER A 909 -32.21 -18.81 -43.52
CA SER A 909 -33.16 -19.59 -44.31
C SER A 909 -32.41 -20.17 -45.54
N GLU A 910 -32.72 -21.30 -46.17
CA GLU A 910 -33.90 -22.17 -46.34
C GLU A 910 -33.33 -23.61 -46.47
N SER A 911 -34.01 -24.75 -46.46
CA SER A 911 -35.39 -25.15 -46.75
C SER A 911 -35.59 -26.59 -46.23
N GLN A 912 -36.78 -26.85 -45.70
CA GLN A 912 -37.54 -28.12 -45.74
C GLN A 912 -36.84 -29.46 -45.39
N SER A 913 -37.14 -30.02 -44.22
CA SER A 913 -38.15 -31.10 -44.13
C SER A 913 -38.32 -31.66 -42.70
N ALA A 914 -39.58 -31.64 -42.28
CA ALA A 914 -40.34 -32.59 -41.47
C ALA A 914 -39.68 -33.49 -40.38
N ARG A 915 -40.16 -33.22 -39.15
CA ARG A 915 -40.91 -34.13 -38.25
C ARG A 915 -40.19 -35.04 -37.22
N HIS A 916 -40.61 -34.76 -35.97
CA HIS A 916 -40.98 -35.65 -34.85
C HIS A 916 -39.86 -36.28 -34.00
N GLN A 917 -39.76 -35.85 -32.73
CA GLN A 917 -40.26 -36.53 -31.49
C GLN A 917 -39.54 -37.86 -31.27
N GLY A 918 -38.74 -38.07 -30.23
CA GLY A 918 -39.00 -37.98 -28.79
C GLY A 918 -37.86 -38.80 -28.14
N ASN A 919 -37.32 -38.48 -26.97
CA ASN A 919 -37.84 -38.52 -25.61
C ASN A 919 -36.95 -39.47 -24.79
N THR A 920 -36.69 -39.07 -23.54
CA THR A 920 -36.38 -39.93 -22.37
C THR A 920 -35.10 -40.76 -22.30
N SER A 921 -34.21 -40.28 -21.41
CA SER A 921 -33.68 -40.98 -20.22
C SER A 921 -33.22 -42.43 -20.33
N SER A 922 -32.00 -42.73 -19.84
CA SER A 922 -31.80 -43.22 -18.47
C SER A 922 -30.41 -43.87 -18.26
N LYS A 923 -29.94 -43.74 -17.00
CA LYS A 923 -29.11 -44.68 -16.22
C LYS A 923 -27.60 -44.84 -16.55
N LYS A 924 -26.81 -44.31 -15.59
CA LYS A 924 -25.64 -44.91 -14.86
C LYS A 924 -25.54 -46.45 -14.91
N PRO A 925 -24.36 -47.11 -14.70
CA PRO A 925 -23.47 -46.91 -13.53
C PRO A 925 -21.94 -47.11 -13.76
N LEU A 926 -21.06 -46.63 -12.84
CA LEU A 926 -20.14 -47.36 -11.92
C LEU A 926 -19.33 -48.50 -12.60
N GLU A 927 -18.04 -48.78 -12.40
CA GLU A 927 -17.01 -48.51 -11.38
C GLU A 927 -15.66 -48.94 -12.04
N MET A 928 -14.61 -48.11 -12.02
CA MET A 928 -13.36 -48.30 -11.27
C MET A 928 -12.70 -49.70 -11.29
N GLN A 929 -11.53 -49.83 -11.95
CA GLN A 929 -10.30 -50.49 -11.46
C GLN A 929 -9.20 -50.46 -12.56
N SER A 930 -8.09 -49.76 -12.28
CA SER A 930 -6.76 -50.32 -11.91
C SER A 930 -5.88 -50.67 -13.13
N PHE A 931 -4.89 -49.81 -13.43
CA PHE A 931 -3.46 -49.96 -13.07
C PHE A 931 -2.65 -50.95 -13.91
N LYS A 932 -1.78 -50.41 -14.78
CA LYS A 932 -0.30 -50.58 -14.86
C LYS A 932 0.16 -50.36 -16.31
N HIS A 933 1.06 -49.38 -16.52
CA HIS A 933 2.49 -49.60 -16.84
C HIS A 933 2.67 -50.63 -17.98
N THR A 934 3.30 -50.33 -19.11
CA THR A 934 4.70 -49.88 -19.23
C THR A 934 4.98 -49.47 -20.68
N GLN A 935 6.02 -48.64 -20.86
CA GLN A 935 6.73 -48.27 -22.09
C GLN A 935 6.93 -49.46 -23.07
N ILE A 936 7.08 -49.25 -24.38
CA ILE A 936 8.39 -49.01 -25.03
C ILE A 936 8.21 -48.63 -26.52
N ASN A 937 9.10 -47.73 -26.93
CA ASN A 937 9.57 -47.26 -28.25
C ASN A 937 9.27 -48.08 -29.53
N GLY A 938 9.22 -47.34 -30.65
CA GLY A 938 9.67 -47.87 -31.94
C GLY A 938 9.22 -47.13 -33.20
N GLN A 939 9.83 -45.96 -33.44
CA GLN A 939 10.30 -45.48 -34.75
C GLN A 939 10.11 -46.41 -35.98
N ALA A 940 9.57 -45.87 -37.08
CA ALA A 940 10.28 -45.59 -38.35
C ALA A 940 9.37 -45.66 -39.59
N GLY A 941 9.51 -44.65 -40.47
CA GLY A 941 9.26 -44.70 -41.92
C GLY A 941 7.80 -44.79 -42.38
N GLY A 942 7.32 -44.11 -43.42
CA GLY A 942 7.94 -43.24 -44.41
C GLY A 942 6.91 -42.90 -45.50
N ILE A 943 7.02 -41.68 -46.02
CA ILE A 943 7.03 -41.34 -47.45
C ILE A 943 5.76 -41.57 -48.32
N LYS A 944 5.14 -40.42 -48.65
CA LYS A 944 4.67 -39.91 -49.97
C LYS A 944 3.27 -40.24 -50.54
N VAL A 945 2.63 -39.11 -50.92
CA VAL A 945 1.83 -38.83 -52.14
C VAL A 945 0.47 -39.52 -52.22
N GLY A 946 -0.66 -38.89 -52.52
CA GLY A 946 -0.99 -37.52 -52.93
C GLY A 946 -2.48 -37.49 -53.32
N ALA A 947 -2.95 -36.28 -53.65
CA ALA A 947 -4.18 -35.96 -54.38
C ALA A 947 -5.55 -36.12 -53.68
N ASP A 948 -6.21 -34.96 -53.63
CA ASP A 948 -7.61 -34.71 -53.98
C ASP A 948 -8.74 -34.82 -52.96
N ILE A 949 -9.16 -33.60 -52.53
CA ILE A 949 -10.48 -32.99 -52.76
C ILE A 949 -11.67 -33.66 -52.07
N VAL A 950 -12.56 -33.00 -51.32
CA VAL A 950 -12.78 -31.61 -50.87
C VAL A 950 -13.94 -31.75 -49.88
N LYS A 951 -13.88 -31.12 -48.69
CA LYS A 951 -14.95 -30.26 -48.15
C LYS A 951 -14.63 -29.75 -46.73
N ARG A 952 -14.37 -28.44 -46.70
CA ARG A 952 -15.02 -27.42 -45.86
C ARG A 952 -15.19 -27.75 -44.37
N ASN A 953 -14.58 -26.94 -43.49
CA ASN A 953 -15.35 -25.84 -42.90
C ASN A 953 -14.48 -24.82 -42.13
N ASN A 954 -14.75 -23.55 -42.47
CA ASN A 954 -14.72 -22.29 -41.71
C ASN A 954 -13.76 -22.07 -40.53
N GLY A 955 -12.97 -20.99 -40.64
CA GLY A 955 -12.23 -20.42 -39.51
C GLY A 955 -11.53 -19.09 -39.80
N SER A 956 -12.19 -18.13 -40.47
CA SER A 956 -11.67 -16.76 -40.59
C SER A 956 -12.37 -15.85 -39.58
N ARG A 957 -11.66 -15.40 -38.54
CA ARG A 957 -11.84 -14.04 -38.03
C ARG A 957 -10.58 -13.56 -37.31
N LYS A 958 -9.86 -12.70 -38.01
CA LYS A 958 -8.86 -11.78 -37.49
C LYS A 958 -9.49 -10.82 -36.48
N GLU A 959 -8.72 -10.64 -35.39
CA GLU A 959 -8.22 -9.38 -34.83
C GLU A 959 -9.16 -8.24 -34.42
N ALA A 960 -8.65 -7.56 -33.37
CA ALA A 960 -8.91 -6.21 -32.88
C ALA A 960 -10.24 -6.03 -32.12
N ASN A 961 -10.30 -5.87 -30.79
CA ASN A 961 -9.51 -5.06 -29.84
C ASN A 961 -9.74 -3.55 -30.01
N LYS A 962 -10.36 -2.91 -28.99
CA LYS A 962 -10.08 -1.55 -28.44
C LYS A 962 -11.07 -1.20 -27.31
N GLN A 963 -10.58 -0.82 -26.11
CA GLN A 963 -10.62 0.53 -25.47
C GLN A 963 -12.01 0.92 -24.91
N LYS A 964 -12.20 1.69 -23.81
CA LYS A 964 -11.38 2.65 -23.02
C LYS A 964 -12.20 2.98 -21.74
N ARG A 965 -11.57 3.51 -20.66
CA ARG A 965 -11.98 4.78 -20.00
C ARG A 965 -11.17 5.09 -18.72
N THR A 966 -10.40 6.17 -18.78
CA THR A 966 -10.42 7.27 -17.79
C THR A 966 -11.61 8.19 -18.11
N ASP A 967 -12.09 8.99 -17.16
CA ASP A 967 -12.51 10.39 -17.41
C ASP A 967 -12.69 11.16 -16.08
N ASN A 968 -11.98 12.29 -15.94
CA ASN A 968 -12.58 13.64 -15.86
C ASN A 968 -11.52 14.73 -15.68
N LEU A 969 -11.19 15.41 -16.79
CA LEU A 969 -11.16 16.87 -16.99
C LEU A 969 -10.43 17.16 -18.32
N GLU A 970 -11.17 16.98 -19.41
CA GLU A 970 -11.07 17.66 -20.72
C GLU A 970 -12.45 17.43 -21.38
N PHE A 971 -13.47 18.00 -20.76
CA PHE A 971 -14.87 17.87 -21.16
C PHE A 971 -15.19 18.97 -22.19
N GLU A 972 -14.63 18.84 -23.39
CA GLU A 972 -15.09 19.57 -24.58
C GLU A 972 -14.80 18.87 -25.93
N MET A 973 -14.13 17.71 -25.97
CA MET A 973 -13.79 17.03 -27.24
C MET A 973 -14.44 15.64 -27.44
N ALA A 974 -15.22 15.16 -26.46
CA ALA A 974 -15.67 13.75 -26.46
C ALA A 974 -16.89 13.43 -27.37
N ASN A 975 -17.41 14.41 -28.12
CA ASN A 975 -18.47 14.18 -29.12
C ASN A 975 -18.01 14.36 -30.57
N GLU A 976 -16.76 14.76 -30.82
CA GLU A 976 -16.25 14.86 -32.19
C GLU A 976 -15.63 13.53 -32.70
N GLU A 977 -15.08 12.67 -31.83
CA GLU A 977 -14.35 11.48 -32.27
C GLU A 977 -15.22 10.25 -32.62
N ASN A 978 -16.51 10.21 -32.26
CA ASN A 978 -17.42 9.11 -32.62
C ASN A 978 -18.35 9.44 -33.81
N ALA A 979 -18.28 10.66 -34.34
CA ALA A 979 -19.08 11.12 -35.48
C ALA A 979 -18.44 10.81 -36.84
N ILE A 980 -17.14 10.54 -36.88
CA ILE A 980 -16.37 10.57 -38.13
C ILE A 980 -16.31 9.21 -38.85
N ASP A 981 -16.70 8.09 -38.23
CA ASP A 981 -16.62 6.76 -38.87
C ASP A 981 -17.95 6.22 -39.42
N ASP A 982 -19.08 6.91 -39.19
CA ASP A 982 -20.42 6.56 -39.72
C ASP A 982 -21.11 7.72 -40.49
N GLY A 983 -20.44 8.86 -40.68
CA GLY A 983 -21.01 10.03 -41.39
C GLY A 983 -22.10 10.79 -40.61
N ILE A 984 -22.17 10.61 -39.29
CA ILE A 984 -23.19 11.22 -38.43
C ILE A 984 -22.63 12.54 -37.86
N ARG A 985 -23.19 13.69 -38.24
CA ARG A 985 -22.78 15.01 -37.72
C ARG A 985 -23.48 15.31 -36.38
N THR A 986 -22.78 15.93 -35.44
CA THR A 986 -23.36 16.41 -34.17
C THR A 986 -23.29 17.93 -34.18
N ASP A 987 -24.39 18.63 -33.90
CA ASP A 987 -24.36 20.10 -33.84
C ASP A 987 -24.19 20.58 -32.39
N HIS A 988 -23.03 21.16 -32.11
CA HIS A 988 -22.66 21.68 -30.80
C HIS A 988 -23.20 23.08 -30.50
N THR A 989 -23.74 23.79 -31.51
CA THR A 989 -24.22 25.18 -31.35
C THR A 989 -25.50 25.30 -30.52
N THR A 990 -26.22 24.21 -30.27
CA THR A 990 -27.45 24.20 -29.45
C THR A 990 -27.23 23.83 -27.98
N PHE A 991 -25.97 23.66 -27.52
CA PHE A 991 -25.67 23.33 -26.12
C PHE A 991 -25.72 24.58 -25.20
N PRO A 992 -26.34 24.53 -24.00
CA PRO A 992 -26.41 25.69 -23.12
C PRO A 992 -25.06 26.09 -22.52
N LYS A 993 -24.85 27.37 -22.19
CA LYS A 993 -23.60 27.87 -21.59
C LYS A 993 -23.45 27.46 -20.12
N ARG A 994 -22.23 27.13 -19.69
CA ARG A 994 -21.94 26.61 -18.33
C ARG A 994 -22.43 27.50 -17.19
N GLU A 995 -22.36 28.82 -17.35
CA GLU A 995 -22.76 29.80 -16.33
C GLU A 995 -24.28 29.77 -16.06
N THR A 996 -25.09 29.43 -17.05
CA THR A 996 -26.56 29.34 -16.90
C THR A 996 -27.04 28.07 -16.19
N MET A 997 -26.13 27.12 -15.90
CA MET A 997 -26.47 25.81 -15.37
C MET A 997 -26.44 25.70 -13.83
N ARG A 998 -25.81 26.65 -13.15
CA ARG A 998 -25.49 26.54 -11.71
C ARG A 998 -25.46 27.87 -10.97
N TYR A 999 -25.64 27.81 -9.65
CA TYR A 999 -25.34 28.90 -8.71
C TYR A 999 -24.57 28.34 -7.50
N ARG A 1000 -23.92 29.19 -6.70
CA ARG A 1000 -23.13 28.79 -5.52
C ARG A 1000 -23.78 29.35 -4.26
N ALA A 1001 -23.83 28.58 -3.17
CA ALA A 1001 -24.40 29.04 -1.91
C ALA A 1001 -23.60 28.55 -0.70
N CYS A 1002 -23.76 29.23 0.44
CA CYS A 1002 -23.15 28.85 1.72
C CYS A 1002 -23.81 27.58 2.27
N THR A 1003 -23.03 26.60 2.76
CA THR A 1003 -23.55 25.34 3.31
C THR A 1003 -23.67 25.34 4.84
N ILE A 1004 -23.33 26.44 5.51
CA ILE A 1004 -23.43 26.58 6.96
C ILE A 1004 -24.90 26.69 7.37
N GLN A 1005 -25.30 25.89 8.37
CA GLN A 1005 -26.67 25.88 8.88
C GLN A 1005 -27.12 27.30 9.31
N HIS A 1006 -28.30 27.71 8.82
CA HIS A 1006 -28.95 29.00 9.07
C HIS A 1006 -28.34 30.23 8.40
N CYS A 1007 -27.48 30.05 7.39
CA CYS A 1007 -27.06 31.13 6.50
C CYS A 1007 -28.05 31.26 5.31
N PRO A 1008 -28.65 32.44 5.07
CA PRO A 1008 -29.64 32.64 4.01
C PRO A 1008 -29.08 33.19 2.68
N GLU A 1009 -27.77 33.35 2.51
CA GLU A 1009 -27.19 34.01 1.32
C GLU A 1009 -26.85 33.03 0.18
N ASP A 1010 -27.51 33.24 -0.97
CA ASP A 1010 -27.25 32.59 -2.26
C ASP A 1010 -26.42 33.52 -3.17
N PHE A 1011 -25.29 33.04 -3.70
CA PHE A 1011 -24.41 33.84 -4.57
C PHE A 1011 -24.80 33.64 -6.04
N GLU A 1012 -25.78 34.40 -6.50
CA GLU A 1012 -26.39 34.24 -7.84
C GLU A 1012 -25.37 34.37 -9.00
N ASN A 1013 -24.30 35.17 -8.84
CA ASN A 1013 -23.32 35.45 -9.90
C ASN A 1013 -21.92 34.85 -9.70
N ASN A 1014 -21.70 34.03 -8.67
CA ASN A 1014 -20.40 33.41 -8.39
C ASN A 1014 -19.24 34.44 -8.25
N ASP A 1015 -19.55 35.70 -7.92
CA ASP A 1015 -18.57 36.79 -7.83
C ASP A 1015 -17.77 36.67 -6.52
N ALA A 1016 -16.45 36.54 -6.63
CA ALA A 1016 -15.55 36.33 -5.50
C ALA A 1016 -15.63 37.47 -4.46
N SER A 1017 -15.98 38.69 -4.91
CA SER A 1017 -16.12 39.86 -4.02
C SER A 1017 -17.28 39.72 -3.02
N GLU A 1018 -18.39 39.09 -3.40
CA GLU A 1018 -19.56 38.91 -2.52
C GLU A 1018 -19.33 37.79 -1.50
N ILE A 1019 -18.66 36.72 -1.92
CA ILE A 1019 -18.28 35.59 -1.06
C ILE A 1019 -17.32 36.06 0.04
N HIS A 1020 -16.35 36.90 -0.32
CA HIS A 1020 -15.41 37.49 0.64
C HIS A 1020 -16.13 38.35 1.68
N LYS A 1021 -17.06 39.22 1.26
CA LYS A 1021 -17.83 40.08 2.18
C LYS A 1021 -18.74 39.28 3.12
N HIS A 1022 -19.40 38.24 2.61
CA HIS A 1022 -20.24 37.36 3.41
C HIS A 1022 -19.44 36.64 4.50
N TYR A 1023 -18.25 36.11 4.15
CA TYR A 1023 -17.35 35.44 5.10
C TYR A 1023 -16.96 36.36 6.27
N TRP A 1024 -16.47 37.57 5.97
CA TRP A 1024 -16.01 38.54 6.97
C TRP A 1024 -17.16 39.17 7.77
N GLY A 1025 -18.35 39.28 7.18
CA GLY A 1025 -19.52 39.92 7.81
C GLY A 1025 -20.26 39.03 8.82
N TRP A 1026 -20.41 37.73 8.54
CA TRP A 1026 -21.27 36.83 9.33
C TRP A 1026 -20.53 35.79 10.18
N HIS A 1027 -19.30 35.39 9.82
CA HIS A 1027 -18.69 34.18 10.39
C HIS A 1027 -17.33 34.38 11.10
N HIS A 1028 -16.74 35.58 11.06
CA HIS A 1028 -15.34 35.85 11.48
C HIS A 1028 -15.08 35.91 13.03
N ALA A 1029 -15.86 35.26 13.87
CA ALA A 1029 -15.43 35.05 15.27
C ALA A 1029 -16.13 33.86 15.94
N ASP A 1030 -17.47 33.88 15.97
CA ASP A 1030 -18.22 32.98 16.84
C ASP A 1030 -18.51 31.60 16.24
N ASN A 1031 -18.39 31.44 14.91
CA ASN A 1031 -18.71 30.19 14.22
C ASN A 1031 -17.47 29.30 13.93
N ILE A 1032 -16.26 29.88 13.84
CA ILE A 1032 -15.02 29.10 13.66
C ILE A 1032 -14.75 28.22 14.89
N ALA A 1033 -15.13 28.68 16.09
CA ALA A 1033 -15.06 27.89 17.32
C ALA A 1033 -16.02 26.68 17.34
N ARG A 1034 -17.01 26.62 16.44
CA ARG A 1034 -18.01 25.54 16.35
C ARG A 1034 -17.76 24.55 15.21
N CYS A 1035 -16.74 24.77 14.37
CA CYS A 1035 -16.35 23.81 13.34
C CYS A 1035 -15.74 22.56 14.00
N ALA A 1036 -16.25 21.37 13.66
CA ALA A 1036 -15.85 20.10 14.27
C ALA A 1036 -14.54 19.51 13.71
N ASP A 1037 -13.86 20.25 12.82
CA ASP A 1037 -12.60 19.83 12.19
C ASP A 1037 -11.42 20.51 12.91
N ASP A 1038 -10.64 19.74 13.67
CA ASP A 1038 -9.54 20.22 14.52
C ASP A 1038 -8.46 21.01 13.74
N ASN A 1039 -8.39 20.85 12.41
CA ASN A 1039 -7.45 21.57 11.55
C ASN A 1039 -7.84 23.04 11.27
N CYS A 1040 -9.08 23.45 11.55
CA CYS A 1040 -9.52 24.82 11.29
C CYS A 1040 -8.93 25.85 12.28
N GLN A 1041 -8.49 25.43 13.47
CA GLN A 1041 -7.95 26.35 14.48
C GLN A 1041 -6.48 26.75 14.22
N ALA A 1042 -5.77 26.07 13.32
CA ALA A 1042 -4.33 26.24 13.11
C ALA A 1042 -3.96 27.23 11.98
N LEU A 1043 -4.94 27.75 11.22
CA LEU A 1043 -4.72 28.64 10.09
C LEU A 1043 -5.18 30.07 10.43
N PHE A 1044 -4.40 30.78 11.24
CA PHE A 1044 -4.60 32.22 11.49
C PHE A 1044 -3.30 32.99 11.32
N ALA A 1045 -2.71 32.91 10.13
CA ALA A 1045 -1.53 33.70 9.76
C ALA A 1045 -1.60 34.32 8.34
N ASP A 1046 -2.58 33.95 7.51
CA ASP A 1046 -2.72 34.44 6.14
C ASP A 1046 -4.20 34.42 5.69
N ASP A 1047 -4.76 35.59 5.39
CA ASP A 1047 -6.18 35.78 5.04
C ASP A 1047 -6.56 35.07 3.72
N GLN A 1048 -5.60 34.86 2.82
CA GLN A 1048 -5.84 34.21 1.52
C GLN A 1048 -6.04 32.68 1.66
N CYS A 1049 -5.36 32.05 2.62
CA CYS A 1049 -5.53 30.62 2.91
C CYS A 1049 -6.89 30.34 3.55
N LEU A 1050 -7.40 31.28 4.33
CA LEU A 1050 -8.67 31.16 5.04
C LEU A 1050 -9.87 31.30 4.09
N GLU A 1051 -9.81 32.25 3.15
CA GLU A 1051 -10.82 32.41 2.10
C GLU A 1051 -10.92 31.17 1.19
N ASN A 1052 -9.79 30.62 0.76
CA ASN A 1052 -9.76 29.41 -0.07
C ASN A 1052 -10.34 28.20 0.66
N HIS A 1053 -10.05 28.07 1.96
CA HIS A 1053 -10.63 27.03 2.79
C HIS A 1053 -12.15 27.18 2.92
N TYR A 1054 -12.66 28.41 3.09
CA TYR A 1054 -14.11 28.67 3.13
C TYR A 1054 -14.80 28.29 1.82
N LEU A 1055 -14.21 28.63 0.68
CA LEU A 1055 -14.71 28.25 -0.64
C LEU A 1055 -14.75 26.73 -0.85
N GLU A 1056 -13.77 25.99 -0.34
CA GLU A 1056 -13.67 24.53 -0.50
C GLU A 1056 -14.54 23.74 0.49
N CYS A 1057 -14.61 24.17 1.75
CA CYS A 1057 -15.25 23.40 2.81
C CYS A 1057 -16.63 23.89 3.21
N HIS A 1058 -17.01 25.13 2.85
CA HIS A 1058 -18.22 25.79 3.37
C HIS A 1058 -19.10 26.45 2.29
N THR A 1059 -18.81 26.23 1.00
CA THR A 1059 -19.71 26.58 -0.11
C THR A 1059 -19.94 25.37 -1.01
N ALA A 1060 -21.12 25.30 -1.65
CA ALA A 1060 -21.44 24.25 -2.62
C ALA A 1060 -22.14 24.84 -3.85
N LEU A 1061 -22.11 24.09 -4.94
CA LEU A 1061 -22.76 24.39 -6.20
C LEU A 1061 -24.10 23.67 -6.30
N PHE A 1062 -25.08 24.35 -6.88
CA PHE A 1062 -26.44 23.85 -7.05
C PHE A 1062 -26.92 24.05 -8.49
N CYS A 1063 -27.86 23.21 -8.92
CA CYS A 1063 -28.44 23.23 -10.26
C CYS A 1063 -29.58 24.27 -10.36
N THR A 1064 -29.55 25.14 -11.38
CA THR A 1064 -30.56 26.19 -11.58
C THR A 1064 -31.95 25.67 -11.97
N LEU A 1065 -32.05 24.47 -12.56
CA LEU A 1065 -33.32 23.91 -13.06
C LEU A 1065 -33.98 22.87 -12.13
N CYS A 1066 -33.37 22.56 -10.97
CA CYS A 1066 -33.90 21.57 -10.02
C CYS A 1066 -34.26 22.20 -8.65
N PRO A 1067 -35.44 22.85 -8.51
CA PRO A 1067 -35.88 23.37 -7.21
C PRO A 1067 -36.07 22.26 -6.15
N LYS A 1068 -36.38 21.03 -6.57
CA LYS A 1068 -36.63 19.88 -5.67
C LYS A 1068 -35.35 19.22 -5.12
N HIS A 1069 -34.16 19.56 -5.64
CA HIS A 1069 -32.87 19.03 -5.18
C HIS A 1069 -32.00 20.11 -4.51
N ALA A 1070 -32.59 21.09 -3.84
CA ALA A 1070 -31.86 22.07 -3.02
C ALA A 1070 -31.00 21.43 -1.90
N SER A 1071 -31.10 20.12 -1.67
CA SER A 1071 -30.26 19.35 -0.74
C SER A 1071 -29.06 18.64 -1.38
N GLU A 1072 -28.98 18.55 -2.72
CA GLU A 1072 -27.82 17.94 -3.39
C GLU A 1072 -26.74 19.00 -3.60
N GLN A 1073 -25.82 19.04 -2.64
CA GLN A 1073 -24.62 19.88 -2.68
C GLN A 1073 -23.60 19.27 -3.65
N TYR A 1074 -23.29 19.96 -4.73
CA TYR A 1074 -22.21 19.56 -5.64
C TYR A 1074 -20.94 20.34 -5.31
N GLN A 1075 -19.79 19.67 -5.17
CA GLN A 1075 -18.55 20.36 -4.82
C GLN A 1075 -17.75 20.83 -6.03
N VAL A 1076 -17.92 20.18 -7.19
CA VAL A 1076 -17.18 20.51 -8.42
C VAL A 1076 -18.08 20.61 -9.65
N ASP A 1077 -17.74 21.52 -10.57
CA ASP A 1077 -18.49 21.81 -11.81
C ASP A 1077 -18.82 20.57 -12.64
N GLY A 1078 -17.89 19.62 -12.69
CA GLY A 1078 -18.04 18.39 -13.44
C GLY A 1078 -19.20 17.52 -12.96
N GLU A 1079 -19.60 17.65 -11.69
CA GLU A 1079 -20.74 16.92 -11.13
C GLU A 1079 -22.06 17.56 -11.52
N VAL A 1080 -22.18 18.89 -11.41
CA VAL A 1080 -23.38 19.63 -11.85
C VAL A 1080 -23.59 19.48 -13.36
N MET A 1081 -22.52 19.53 -14.14
CA MET A 1081 -22.59 19.31 -15.59
C MET A 1081 -23.06 17.89 -15.92
N ARG A 1082 -22.55 16.88 -15.21
CA ARG A 1082 -22.98 15.50 -15.38
C ARG A 1082 -24.46 15.33 -15.01
N HIS A 1083 -24.91 15.99 -13.93
CA HIS A 1083 -26.32 16.06 -13.58
C HIS A 1083 -27.15 16.69 -14.69
N TRP A 1084 -26.75 17.84 -15.25
CA TRP A 1084 -27.45 18.48 -16.37
C TRP A 1084 -27.54 17.59 -17.61
N MET A 1085 -26.43 16.96 -17.99
CA MET A 1085 -26.37 16.06 -19.14
C MET A 1085 -27.25 14.81 -18.97
N LEU A 1086 -27.39 14.30 -17.74
CA LEU A 1086 -28.19 13.11 -17.47
C LEU A 1086 -29.67 13.41 -17.26
N THR A 1087 -30.00 14.62 -16.78
CA THR A 1087 -31.33 14.89 -16.21
C THR A 1087 -32.12 15.91 -17.02
N HIS A 1088 -31.45 16.90 -17.65
CA HIS A 1088 -32.10 18.05 -18.30
C HIS A 1088 -31.89 18.12 -19.82
N ILE A 1089 -30.84 17.48 -20.34
CA ILE A 1089 -30.49 17.54 -21.76
C ILE A 1089 -30.86 16.22 -22.47
N GLN A 1090 -31.53 16.31 -23.62
CA GLN A 1090 -31.84 15.17 -24.49
C GLN A 1090 -31.27 15.37 -25.90
N ASN A 1091 -30.77 14.30 -26.50
CA ASN A 1091 -30.30 14.30 -27.88
C ASN A 1091 -31.41 13.81 -28.80
N VAL A 1092 -31.80 14.62 -29.77
CA VAL A 1092 -32.87 14.30 -30.72
C VAL A 1092 -32.30 14.22 -32.14
N LYS A 1093 -32.76 13.22 -32.90
CA LYS A 1093 -32.38 13.03 -34.31
C LYS A 1093 -33.09 14.04 -35.20
N ARG A 1094 -32.34 14.72 -36.06
CA ARG A 1094 -32.85 15.57 -37.14
C ARG A 1094 -32.11 15.27 -38.45
N TRP A 1095 -32.61 15.79 -39.56
CA TRP A 1095 -32.04 15.59 -40.89
C TRP A 1095 -31.73 16.94 -41.56
N VAL A 1096 -30.59 17.04 -42.24
CA VAL A 1096 -30.17 18.26 -42.96
C VAL A 1096 -29.78 17.92 -44.38
N CYS A 1097 -29.90 18.89 -45.28
CA CYS A 1097 -29.48 18.78 -46.68
C CYS A 1097 -27.97 19.09 -46.80
N ASP A 1098 -27.24 18.37 -47.67
CA ASP A 1098 -25.82 18.61 -47.93
C ASP A 1098 -25.53 18.67 -49.45
N ASP A 1099 -24.49 19.41 -49.83
CA ASP A 1099 -24.14 19.66 -51.23
C ASP A 1099 -23.41 18.45 -51.84
N PRO A 1100 -23.84 17.95 -53.02
CA PRO A 1100 -23.16 16.86 -53.73
C PRO A 1100 -21.66 17.06 -53.97
N CYS A 1101 -21.18 18.32 -54.06
CA CYS A 1101 -19.78 18.62 -54.34
C CYS A 1101 -18.84 18.27 -53.16
N ASN A 1102 -19.37 18.15 -51.94
CA ASN A 1102 -18.57 17.85 -50.74
C ASN A 1102 -18.31 16.36 -50.51
N ILE A 1103 -18.94 15.47 -51.29
CA ILE A 1103 -18.87 14.02 -51.09
C ILE A 1103 -18.02 13.39 -52.20
N ASN A 1104 -16.82 12.91 -51.86
CA ASN A 1104 -15.94 12.07 -52.69
C ASN A 1104 -15.82 12.46 -54.18
N GLY A 1105 -15.31 13.67 -54.44
CA GLY A 1105 -14.61 13.97 -55.70
C GLY A 1105 -15.40 13.76 -56.99
N GLY A 1106 -16.67 14.20 -57.05
CA GLY A 1106 -17.38 14.41 -58.33
C GLY A 1106 -17.81 13.16 -59.10
N LEU A 1107 -18.01 12.01 -58.44
CA LEU A 1107 -18.27 10.73 -59.11
C LEU A 1107 -19.72 10.46 -59.56
N LEU A 1108 -20.69 11.35 -59.27
CA LEU A 1108 -22.11 11.15 -59.65
C LEU A 1108 -22.66 12.13 -60.70
N GLY A 1109 -21.90 13.14 -61.13
CA GLY A 1109 -22.27 14.00 -62.28
C GLY A 1109 -23.56 14.82 -62.15
N LEU A 1110 -24.18 14.89 -60.96
CA LEU A 1110 -25.39 15.67 -60.71
C LEU A 1110 -25.03 17.11 -60.34
N VAL A 1111 -25.45 18.07 -61.15
CA VAL A 1111 -25.29 19.51 -60.87
C VAL A 1111 -26.64 20.05 -60.37
N PRO A 1112 -26.69 20.67 -59.17
CA PRO A 1112 -27.91 21.28 -58.68
C PRO A 1112 -28.30 22.49 -59.54
N SER A 1113 -29.59 22.60 -59.86
CA SER A 1113 -30.18 23.71 -60.63
C SER A 1113 -30.08 25.05 -59.89
N VAL A 1114 -30.14 24.99 -58.55
CA VAL A 1114 -29.99 26.15 -57.65
C VAL A 1114 -28.86 25.82 -56.67
N PRO A 1115 -27.81 26.65 -56.55
CA PRO A 1115 -26.72 26.43 -55.59
C PRO A 1115 -27.22 26.42 -54.13
N PHE A 1116 -26.66 25.55 -53.29
CA PHE A 1116 -27.08 25.38 -51.90
C PHE A 1116 -26.90 26.67 -51.07
N GLU A 1117 -25.85 27.46 -51.33
CA GLU A 1117 -25.58 28.75 -50.67
C GLU A 1117 -26.68 29.80 -50.92
N SER A 1118 -27.40 29.69 -52.05
CA SER A 1118 -28.47 30.62 -52.41
C SER A 1118 -29.85 30.26 -51.83
N CYS A 1119 -29.98 29.08 -51.20
CA CYS A 1119 -31.20 28.65 -50.53
C CYS A 1119 -31.16 29.00 -49.04
N SER A 1120 -32.13 29.79 -48.56
CA SER A 1120 -32.16 30.24 -47.16
C SER A 1120 -32.22 29.10 -46.15
N SER A 1121 -32.89 27.99 -46.47
CA SER A 1121 -33.01 26.84 -45.58
C SER A 1121 -31.73 26.00 -45.53
N CYS A 1122 -31.00 25.86 -46.64
CA CYS A 1122 -29.74 25.14 -46.68
C CYS A 1122 -28.59 25.99 -46.10
N ALA A 1123 -28.53 27.28 -46.44
CA ALA A 1123 -27.53 28.20 -45.91
C ALA A 1123 -27.63 28.40 -44.39
N SER A 1124 -28.84 28.32 -43.81
CA SER A 1124 -29.05 28.40 -42.37
C SER A 1124 -28.91 27.04 -41.65
N GLY A 1125 -28.59 25.96 -42.36
CA GLY A 1125 -28.50 24.61 -41.79
C GLY A 1125 -29.82 24.11 -41.17
N LYS A 1126 -30.97 24.38 -41.83
CA LYS A 1126 -32.29 24.01 -41.30
C LYS A 1126 -32.40 22.50 -41.06
N LYS A 1127 -32.91 22.15 -39.89
CA LYS A 1127 -32.99 20.77 -39.39
C LYS A 1127 -34.42 20.26 -39.47
N TYR A 1128 -34.63 19.19 -40.22
CA TYR A 1128 -35.92 18.56 -40.47
C TYR A 1128 -36.15 17.38 -39.53
N GLU A 1129 -37.40 17.10 -39.16
CA GLU A 1129 -37.70 16.01 -38.22
C GLU A 1129 -37.64 14.62 -38.89
N ARG A 1130 -37.96 14.54 -40.18
CA ARG A 1130 -37.96 13.30 -40.97
C ARG A 1130 -37.04 13.45 -42.19
N SER A 1131 -36.39 12.36 -42.59
CA SER A 1131 -35.51 12.32 -43.76
C SER A 1131 -36.25 12.72 -45.04
N ASP A 1132 -37.48 12.23 -45.19
CA ASP A 1132 -38.27 12.43 -46.39
C ASP A 1132 -38.61 13.90 -46.64
N ASP A 1133 -38.74 14.70 -45.59
CA ASP A 1133 -39.00 16.14 -45.69
C ASP A 1133 -37.77 16.88 -46.24
N ALA A 1134 -36.56 16.47 -45.81
CA ALA A 1134 -35.31 17.01 -46.32
C ALA A 1134 -35.03 16.54 -47.76
N VAL A 1135 -35.36 15.27 -48.11
CA VAL A 1135 -35.24 14.77 -49.50
C VAL A 1135 -36.23 15.49 -50.42
N ASN A 1136 -37.46 15.73 -49.96
CA ASN A 1136 -38.43 16.51 -50.70
C ASN A 1136 -37.97 17.97 -50.88
N HIS A 1137 -37.33 18.57 -49.87
CA HIS A 1137 -36.73 19.89 -49.99
C HIS A 1137 -35.66 19.94 -51.08
N LEU A 1138 -34.75 18.97 -51.12
CA LEU A 1138 -33.73 18.86 -52.17
C LEU A 1138 -34.33 18.69 -53.56
N ARG A 1139 -35.29 17.78 -53.70
CA ARG A 1139 -35.95 17.49 -54.97
C ARG A 1139 -36.68 18.72 -55.51
N LEU A 1140 -37.40 19.42 -54.66
CA LEU A 1140 -38.23 20.57 -55.05
C LEU A 1140 -37.44 21.87 -55.17
N SER A 1141 -36.31 22.04 -54.47
CA SER A 1141 -35.62 23.35 -54.43
C SER A 1141 -34.31 23.37 -55.22
N HIS A 1142 -33.62 22.22 -55.32
CA HIS A 1142 -32.27 22.15 -55.90
C HIS A 1142 -32.19 21.30 -57.18
N PHE A 1143 -33.11 20.36 -57.41
CA PHE A 1143 -33.03 19.42 -58.55
C PHE A 1143 -34.33 19.33 -59.36
N GLN A 1144 -34.93 20.49 -59.66
CA GLN A 1144 -36.13 20.56 -60.48
C GLN A 1144 -35.83 20.13 -61.93
N SER A 1145 -36.30 18.93 -62.30
CA SER A 1145 -36.50 18.36 -63.65
C SER A 1145 -35.73 18.99 -64.83
N GLY A 1146 -34.71 18.29 -65.33
CA GLY A 1146 -34.04 18.63 -66.59
C GLY A 1146 -32.92 17.68 -67.08
N ASN A 1147 -32.47 16.70 -66.29
CA ASN A 1147 -31.44 15.75 -66.72
C ASN A 1147 -32.04 14.35 -66.96
N GLU A 1148 -32.00 13.91 -68.22
CA GLU A 1148 -32.59 12.69 -68.81
C GLU A 1148 -31.99 11.34 -68.32
N VAL A 1149 -31.69 11.19 -67.03
CA VAL A 1149 -30.96 10.00 -66.52
C VAL A 1149 -31.76 9.12 -65.55
N ALA A 1150 -32.99 9.50 -65.14
CA ALA A 1150 -33.82 8.66 -64.27
C ALA A 1150 -35.24 8.47 -64.84
N ASN A 1151 -35.68 7.22 -64.98
CA ASN A 1151 -36.96 6.87 -65.61
C ASN A 1151 -38.15 6.77 -64.62
N SER A 1152 -37.98 7.09 -63.33
CA SER A 1152 -39.09 7.22 -62.37
C SER A 1152 -38.85 8.21 -61.20
N PRO A 1153 -39.90 8.85 -60.62
CA PRO A 1153 -39.78 9.78 -59.47
C PRO A 1153 -39.24 9.13 -58.19
N THR A 1154 -39.45 7.82 -58.04
CA THR A 1154 -38.94 7.00 -56.94
C THR A 1154 -37.42 6.83 -57.04
N GLU A 1155 -36.90 6.52 -58.23
CA GLU A 1155 -35.45 6.41 -58.45
C GLU A 1155 -34.71 7.73 -58.21
N GLN A 1156 -35.34 8.87 -58.53
CA GLN A 1156 -34.76 10.18 -58.25
C GLN A 1156 -34.75 10.53 -56.76
N SER A 1157 -35.78 10.12 -56.01
CA SER A 1157 -35.85 10.36 -54.56
C SER A 1157 -34.86 9.45 -53.81
N ASP A 1158 -34.68 8.21 -54.27
CA ASP A 1158 -33.65 7.29 -53.75
C ASP A 1158 -32.24 7.84 -54.02
N MET A 1159 -31.97 8.38 -55.21
CA MET A 1159 -30.68 9.04 -55.48
C MET A 1159 -30.45 10.26 -54.59
N LEU A 1160 -31.47 11.09 -54.36
CA LEU A 1160 -31.35 12.31 -53.55
C LEU A 1160 -31.25 12.04 -52.04
N SER A 1161 -31.71 10.87 -51.58
CA SER A 1161 -31.54 10.45 -50.19
C SER A 1161 -30.07 10.41 -49.74
N HIS A 1162 -29.14 10.22 -50.68
CA HIS A 1162 -27.70 10.25 -50.43
C HIS A 1162 -27.15 11.65 -50.11
N PHE A 1163 -27.92 12.72 -50.34
CA PHE A 1163 -27.54 14.10 -50.06
C PHE A 1163 -28.25 14.66 -48.81
N VAL A 1164 -28.90 13.80 -48.02
CA VAL A 1164 -29.55 14.15 -46.76
C VAL A 1164 -28.89 13.37 -45.63
N PHE A 1165 -28.44 14.09 -44.60
CA PHE A 1165 -27.65 13.53 -43.51
C PHE A 1165 -28.36 13.64 -42.17
N GLU A 1166 -28.19 12.60 -41.37
CA GLU A 1166 -28.66 12.57 -39.98
C GLU A 1166 -27.74 13.44 -39.11
N VAL A 1167 -28.34 14.34 -38.33
CA VAL A 1167 -27.66 15.20 -37.37
C VAL A 1167 -28.32 15.09 -36.00
N TRP A 1168 -27.52 14.91 -34.96
CA TRP A 1168 -27.99 14.91 -33.58
C TRP A 1168 -27.89 16.32 -32.97
N VAL A 1169 -28.97 16.74 -32.32
CA VAL A 1169 -29.11 18.08 -31.72
C VAL A 1169 -29.46 17.96 -30.24
N TYR A 1170 -28.84 18.79 -29.41
CA TYR A 1170 -29.17 18.92 -27.99
C TYR A 1170 -30.41 19.79 -27.82
N GLU A 1171 -31.47 19.24 -27.24
CA GLU A 1171 -32.66 19.97 -26.81
C GLU A 1171 -32.80 19.84 -25.28
N VAL A 1172 -33.03 20.96 -24.59
CA VAL A 1172 -33.28 20.95 -23.14
C VAL A 1172 -34.73 20.54 -22.93
N GLY A 1173 -34.95 19.33 -22.43
CA GLY A 1173 -36.29 18.80 -22.22
C GLY A 1173 -36.88 19.35 -20.93
N ALA A 1174 -37.92 20.18 -21.02
CA ALA A 1174 -38.76 20.50 -19.87
C ALA A 1174 -39.57 19.25 -19.48
N LYS A 1175 -38.94 18.29 -18.79
CA LYS A 1175 -39.66 17.24 -18.05
C LYS A 1175 -40.25 17.84 -16.78
N ILE A 1176 -41.26 18.68 -16.97
CA ILE A 1176 -42.29 18.93 -15.96
C ILE A 1176 -43.53 18.21 -16.49
N GLU A 1177 -43.58 16.89 -16.31
CA GLU A 1177 -44.88 16.23 -16.24
C GLU A 1177 -45.45 16.52 -14.85
N SER A 1178 -46.48 17.36 -14.85
CA SER A 1178 -47.37 17.67 -13.76
C SER A 1178 -47.87 16.41 -13.05
N HIS A 1179 -47.30 16.09 -11.89
CA HIS A 1179 -48.03 15.29 -10.91
C HIS A 1179 -48.79 16.23 -9.97
N LYS A 1180 -50.11 16.15 -10.15
CA LYS A 1180 -51.18 16.79 -9.37
C LYS A 1180 -50.89 16.79 -7.86
N PRO A 1181 -51.25 17.87 -7.14
CA PRO A 1181 -51.31 17.82 -5.68
C PRO A 1181 -52.46 16.89 -5.27
N VAL A 1182 -52.19 16.01 -4.31
CA VAL A 1182 -53.27 15.39 -3.51
C VAL A 1182 -53.67 16.45 -2.50
N GLU A 1183 -54.76 17.15 -2.80
CA GLU A 1183 -55.52 17.90 -1.82
C GLU A 1183 -55.96 16.95 -0.70
N ASN A 1184 -55.54 17.24 0.53
CA ASN A 1184 -56.42 17.01 1.67
C ASN A 1184 -57.58 18.00 1.51
N GLY A 1185 -58.79 17.45 1.38
CA GLY A 1185 -59.96 18.19 0.95
C GLY A 1185 -60.35 19.33 1.87
N THR A 1186 -60.92 20.38 1.29
CA THR A 1186 -62.33 20.77 1.50
C THR A 1186 -62.68 21.96 0.61
N GLN A 1187 -63.75 21.78 -0.16
CA GLN A 1187 -64.64 22.77 -0.76
C GLN A 1187 -64.47 24.26 -0.35
N THR A 1188 -64.19 25.14 -1.34
CA THR A 1188 -65.10 26.17 -1.91
C THR A 1188 -64.66 27.67 -1.99
N TRP A 1189 -65.08 28.29 -3.11
CA TRP A 1189 -65.36 29.73 -3.46
C TRP A 1189 -64.24 30.76 -3.80
N TYR A 1190 -64.29 31.22 -5.06
CA TYR A 1190 -64.18 32.59 -5.65
C TYR A 1190 -62.92 33.49 -5.57
N GLU A 1191 -62.52 33.91 -6.79
CA GLU A 1191 -62.11 35.25 -7.30
C GLU A 1191 -60.93 36.07 -6.71
N ASN A 1192 -60.02 36.40 -7.66
CA ASN A 1192 -59.41 37.70 -7.99
C ASN A 1192 -58.32 38.37 -7.13
N GLU A 1193 -57.43 39.00 -7.91
CA GLU A 1193 -56.69 40.26 -7.67
C GLU A 1193 -55.26 40.24 -7.09
N SER A 1194 -54.34 40.65 -7.98
CA SER A 1194 -53.39 41.78 -7.85
C SER A 1194 -52.20 41.75 -6.87
N ASP A 1195 -51.05 42.09 -7.46
CA ASP A 1195 -50.06 43.08 -7.00
C ASP A 1195 -48.97 42.74 -5.97
N GLU A 1196 -47.77 43.19 -6.39
CA GLU A 1196 -46.73 43.92 -5.64
C GLU A 1196 -45.80 43.21 -4.65
N ASP A 1197 -44.50 43.36 -4.95
CA ASP A 1197 -43.38 43.79 -4.09
C ASP A 1197 -43.22 43.19 -2.68
N GLU A 1198 -42.11 42.48 -2.47
CA GLU A 1198 -40.97 42.89 -1.60
C GLU A 1198 -39.79 41.91 -1.70
#